data_AF-A0A368PNV1-F1
#
_entry.id   AF-A0A368PNV1-F1
#
_cell.length_a   1.000
_cell.length_b   1.000
_cell.length_c   1.000
_cell.angle_alpha   90.00
_cell.angle_beta   90.00
_cell.angle_gamma   90.00
#
_symmetry.space_group_name_H-M   'P 1'
#
loop_
_entity.id
_entity.type
_entity.pdbx_description
1 polymer ?
#
loop_
_entity_poly.entity_id
_entity_poly.type
_entity_poly.pdbx_seq_one_letter_code
_entity_poly.pdbx_strand_id
1 'polypeptide(L)'
;MAPTKRMKTESPITGPELPDEIMTEVLLRLPVKSILRFRAVCRAWAATLCSDEFCTLHMARETQTESGAPAASARCPKLLLIAPATAACDATAVYSCSPPCPGGANLMLTLDDLRGDFVGGVAAQCRGLILLHDAVAPAYYVVNAATRAVTRLPPCQKELYSSAGLGFDARAKEYKVMRLLRKPKDPDVSCEVYTLGGKYGDTWRPAAGRIPSSFSSTAYRAILCAFTWNLPPVLANGSLHWLIGGGSCSVIDLAASIITYSVTEETFGWVQSPPCGTSGAHLVELDGCLCMVRDLRHGSPDCSSALEIWKLQDYNSSVWSLDTHIDLSHYAGRNLVDQQVIRVLGAVGDGRSVTKKIIMATSGHTDTVHSYDALSKNVKTILSVADTGVSYTSGRTAIRICLFRETLAPVHKTHEEISFSSPLAKATKEILLRLPARSIVQFKRVSKQWRRFIEDKRFIQSYFAHKSMEKRIKIKMVSKGCGRRKFFHFAPLEKWQSEAANKGTWLDSKVVCSKPCHGLNLLITGERNYLYNPCTGYWSTNSFPGSLPCPPWETPTDGWIMQDHAFTIGNKSVGLGFNPRKQEHVAVIMLYEFKNFISREYILSCSVWHCRPGSGYQEGLVPPLPVNNMPPAYVAGVLYWMSDPLLGPSSEYAIVSFDIATDVFDVISCPPDINVANWSSQSTWHLFVVELVGKLCVVLADLMANELVIWKMEHDEWDIAYVVCLKASPDYSLVADVVMPLAVDPKDGRILLSTGRKMGFYDPVNETIEELYDADEILLPKKMTGAASSHGAPCEKPAIPLVPMLYEESLVSYPRMHETKWLR
;
A
#
# COMPACT_ATOMS: atom_id res chain seq x y z
N MET A 1 -64.70 -15.37 5.27
CA MET A 1 -64.72 -16.56 4.39
C MET A 1 -63.52 -17.42 4.72
N ALA A 2 -63.73 -18.73 4.79
CA ALA A 2 -62.92 -19.76 5.46
C ALA A 2 -61.45 -19.90 4.98
N PRO A 3 -60.56 -20.48 5.82
CA PRO A 3 -59.21 -20.82 5.41
C PRO A 3 -59.23 -22.05 4.50
N THR A 4 -58.63 -21.92 3.32
CA THR A 4 -58.42 -23.02 2.35
C THR A 4 -57.51 -24.11 2.94
N LYS A 5 -58.06 -25.32 3.08
CA LYS A 5 -57.34 -26.56 3.37
C LYS A 5 -56.24 -26.77 2.32
N ARG A 6 -54.98 -26.76 2.75
CA ARG A 6 -53.85 -27.24 1.95
C ARG A 6 -53.92 -28.77 1.92
N MET A 7 -54.11 -29.35 0.74
CA MET A 7 -54.12 -30.81 0.53
C MET A 7 -52.81 -31.42 1.05
N LYS A 8 -52.92 -32.51 1.83
CA LYS A 8 -51.78 -33.38 2.15
C LYS A 8 -51.34 -34.03 0.84
N THR A 9 -50.20 -33.60 0.32
CA THR A 9 -49.47 -34.33 -0.72
C THR A 9 -48.97 -35.64 -0.12
N GLU A 10 -49.29 -36.76 -0.76
CA GLU A 10 -48.75 -38.08 -0.43
C GLU A 10 -47.22 -38.02 -0.39
N SER A 11 -46.63 -38.65 0.64
CA SER A 11 -45.19 -38.79 0.80
C SER A 11 -44.60 -39.52 -0.42
N PRO A 12 -43.57 -38.97 -1.09
CA PRO A 12 -42.89 -39.70 -2.15
C PRO A 12 -42.26 -40.96 -1.54
N ILE A 13 -42.44 -42.09 -2.22
CA ILE A 13 -41.81 -43.37 -1.91
C ILE A 13 -40.29 -43.14 -1.90
N THR A 14 -39.71 -43.05 -0.71
CA THR A 14 -38.27 -42.97 -0.52
C THR A 14 -37.69 -44.35 -0.80
N GLY A 15 -36.82 -44.43 -1.82
CA GLY A 15 -35.90 -45.57 -1.95
C GLY A 15 -35.03 -45.69 -0.69
N PRO A 16 -34.24 -46.77 -0.55
CA PRO A 16 -33.38 -46.94 0.62
C PRO A 16 -32.42 -45.75 0.75
N GLU A 17 -32.65 -44.91 1.76
CA GLU A 17 -31.77 -43.79 2.09
C GLU A 17 -30.46 -44.35 2.67
N LEU A 18 -29.33 -43.89 2.13
CA LEU A 18 -28.02 -44.28 2.65
C LEU A 18 -27.89 -43.74 4.08
N PRO A 19 -27.47 -44.55 5.09
CA PRO A 19 -27.28 -44.06 6.45
C PRO A 19 -26.30 -42.88 6.52
N ASP A 20 -26.58 -41.91 7.40
CA ASP A 20 -25.80 -40.68 7.56
C ASP A 20 -24.34 -40.96 7.94
N GLU A 21 -24.07 -42.07 8.65
CA GLU A 21 -22.73 -42.51 9.02
C GLU A 21 -21.91 -42.90 7.78
N ILE A 22 -22.52 -43.61 6.84
CA ILE A 22 -21.86 -44.01 5.58
C ILE A 22 -21.61 -42.78 4.72
N MET A 23 -22.58 -41.87 4.64
CA MET A 23 -22.41 -40.60 3.94
C MET A 23 -21.26 -39.78 4.53
N THR A 24 -21.18 -39.71 5.85
CA THR A 24 -20.08 -39.00 6.56
C THR A 24 -18.73 -39.64 6.24
N GLU A 25 -18.62 -40.97 6.30
CA GLU A 25 -17.39 -41.69 5.94
C GLU A 25 -16.95 -41.47 4.48
N VAL A 26 -17.90 -41.41 3.55
CA VAL A 26 -17.62 -41.08 2.14
C VAL A 26 -17.11 -39.65 2.03
N LEU A 27 -17.80 -38.69 2.65
CA LEU A 27 -17.43 -37.26 2.61
C LEU A 27 -16.07 -37.00 3.27
N LEU A 28 -15.72 -37.73 4.34
CA LEU A 28 -14.42 -37.65 5.01
C LEU A 28 -13.24 -38.10 4.14
N ARG A 29 -13.47 -38.86 3.06
CA ARG A 29 -12.42 -39.31 2.12
C ARG A 29 -12.17 -38.33 0.98
N LEU A 30 -13.00 -37.29 0.86
CA LEU A 30 -12.91 -36.36 -0.26
C LEU A 30 -11.83 -35.29 -0.04
N PRO A 31 -11.20 -34.80 -1.11
CA PRO A 31 -10.32 -33.63 -1.04
C PRO A 31 -11.08 -32.39 -0.57
N VAL A 32 -10.37 -31.47 0.11
CA VAL A 32 -10.93 -30.21 0.64
C VAL A 32 -11.69 -29.42 -0.43
N LYS A 33 -11.14 -29.34 -1.65
CA LYS A 33 -11.78 -28.63 -2.78
C LYS A 33 -13.16 -29.19 -3.13
N SER A 34 -13.35 -30.51 -3.07
CA SER A 34 -14.65 -31.16 -3.33
C SER A 34 -15.62 -30.91 -2.18
N ILE A 35 -15.15 -31.03 -0.94
CA ILE A 35 -15.94 -30.75 0.27
C ILE A 35 -16.51 -29.32 0.22
N LEU A 36 -15.69 -28.34 -0.14
CA LEU A 36 -16.12 -26.94 -0.24
C LEU A 36 -17.18 -26.72 -1.34
N ARG A 37 -17.09 -27.44 -2.46
CA ARG A 37 -18.14 -27.41 -3.51
C ARG A 37 -19.43 -28.07 -3.04
N PHE A 38 -19.32 -29.15 -2.27
CA PHE A 38 -20.47 -29.89 -1.76
C PHE A 38 -21.29 -29.14 -0.70
N ARG A 39 -20.70 -28.12 -0.06
CA ARG A 39 -21.46 -27.16 0.77
C ARG A 39 -22.55 -26.41 -0.02
N ALA A 40 -22.45 -26.31 -1.35
CA ALA A 40 -23.45 -25.66 -2.18
C ALA A 40 -24.63 -26.56 -2.57
N VAL A 41 -24.57 -27.87 -2.31
CA VAL A 41 -25.59 -28.84 -2.73
C VAL A 41 -26.90 -28.65 -1.96
N CYS A 42 -26.83 -28.61 -0.63
CA CYS A 42 -27.99 -28.36 0.23
C CYS A 42 -27.58 -27.78 1.60
N ARG A 43 -28.54 -27.23 2.35
CA ARG A 43 -28.29 -26.62 3.67
C ARG A 43 -27.82 -27.64 4.72
N ALA A 44 -28.32 -28.87 4.68
CA ALA A 44 -27.92 -29.92 5.60
C ALA A 44 -26.43 -30.28 5.42
N TRP A 45 -26.01 -30.53 4.17
CA TRP A 45 -24.60 -30.77 3.86
C TRP A 45 -23.72 -29.56 4.18
N ALA A 46 -24.20 -28.34 3.91
CA ALA A 46 -23.48 -27.14 4.32
C ALA A 46 -23.24 -27.11 5.84
N ALA A 47 -24.25 -27.44 6.65
CA ALA A 47 -24.13 -27.47 8.11
C ALA A 47 -23.18 -28.58 8.58
N THR A 48 -23.33 -29.82 8.07
CA THR A 48 -22.48 -30.95 8.44
C THR A 48 -21.02 -30.73 8.03
N LEU A 49 -20.77 -30.29 6.79
CA LEU A 49 -19.41 -30.05 6.27
C LEU A 49 -18.75 -28.78 6.84
N CYS A 50 -19.50 -27.95 7.57
CA CYS A 50 -18.97 -26.81 8.33
C CYS A 50 -18.88 -27.08 9.83
N SER A 51 -19.32 -28.25 10.32
CA SER A 51 -19.26 -28.54 11.75
C SER A 51 -17.82 -28.76 12.21
N ASP A 52 -17.53 -28.35 13.45
CA ASP A 52 -16.22 -28.54 14.07
C ASP A 52 -15.85 -30.03 14.15
N GLU A 53 -16.84 -30.90 14.37
CA GLU A 53 -16.69 -32.34 14.41
C GLU A 53 -16.21 -32.90 13.06
N PHE A 54 -16.89 -32.56 11.96
CA PHE A 54 -16.49 -33.02 10.63
C PHE A 54 -15.09 -32.50 10.26
N CYS A 55 -14.81 -31.23 10.53
CA CYS A 55 -13.50 -30.64 10.25
C CYS A 55 -12.39 -31.35 11.06
N THR A 56 -12.65 -31.66 12.33
CA THR A 56 -11.70 -32.37 13.21
C THR A 56 -11.45 -33.80 12.72
N LEU A 57 -12.51 -34.53 12.37
CA LEU A 57 -12.40 -35.90 11.84
C LEU A 57 -11.65 -35.94 10.50
N HIS A 58 -11.95 -34.99 9.60
CA HIS A 58 -11.27 -34.88 8.30
C HIS A 58 -9.78 -34.61 8.48
N MET A 59 -9.42 -33.65 9.34
CA MET A 59 -8.03 -33.34 9.65
C MET A 59 -7.28 -34.50 10.32
N ALA A 60 -7.92 -35.24 11.24
CA ALA A 60 -7.33 -36.40 11.90
C ALA A 60 -7.05 -37.54 10.90
N ARG A 61 -7.95 -37.78 9.95
CA ARG A 61 -7.79 -38.80 8.91
C ARG A 61 -6.63 -38.48 7.97
N GLU A 62 -6.47 -37.22 7.61
CA GLU A 62 -5.33 -36.74 6.81
C GLU A 62 -4.01 -36.97 7.56
N THR A 63 -3.96 -36.85 8.89
CA THR A 63 -2.74 -37.15 9.68
C THR A 63 -2.42 -38.63 9.81
N GLN A 64 -3.44 -39.51 9.83
CA GLN A 64 -3.26 -40.96 9.94
C GLN A 64 -2.85 -41.63 8.61
N THR A 65 -3.21 -41.04 7.48
CA THR A 65 -2.81 -41.55 6.16
C THR A 65 -1.31 -41.35 5.88
N GLU A 66 -0.64 -40.44 6.59
CA GLU A 66 0.81 -40.24 6.53
C GLU A 66 1.62 -41.32 7.28
N SER A 67 1.01 -42.04 8.22
CA SER A 67 1.71 -43.03 9.07
C SER A 67 1.43 -44.50 8.72
N GLY A 68 0.55 -44.81 7.76
CA GLY A 68 0.17 -46.21 7.48
C GLY A 68 -0.57 -46.55 6.17
N ALA A 69 -0.58 -45.71 5.14
CA ALA A 69 -1.30 -46.01 3.88
C ALA A 69 -0.44 -46.77 2.83
N PRO A 70 -1.03 -47.67 2.02
CA PRO A 70 -0.34 -48.39 0.94
C PRO A 70 0.08 -47.46 -0.22
N ALA A 71 1.20 -47.84 -0.87
CA ALA A 71 2.01 -47.10 -1.84
C ALA A 71 1.33 -46.50 -3.11
N ALA A 72 0.01 -46.57 -3.25
CA ALA A 72 -0.72 -46.20 -4.47
C ALA A 72 -1.10 -44.71 -4.58
N SER A 73 -0.94 -43.90 -3.53
CA SER A 73 -1.26 -42.45 -3.57
C SER A 73 -0.19 -41.56 -2.93
N ALA A 74 1.10 -41.81 -3.23
CA ALA A 74 2.18 -40.88 -2.91
C ALA A 74 1.83 -39.46 -3.42
N ARG A 75 1.37 -38.58 -2.52
CA ARG A 75 0.97 -37.22 -2.88
C ARG A 75 2.24 -36.39 -3.03
N CYS A 76 2.47 -35.85 -4.22
CA CYS A 76 3.53 -34.85 -4.47
C CYS A 76 3.41 -33.68 -3.48
N PRO A 77 4.53 -33.02 -3.11
CA PRO A 77 4.48 -31.86 -2.23
C PRO A 77 3.65 -30.76 -2.87
N LYS A 78 2.63 -30.28 -2.17
CA LYS A 78 1.96 -29.05 -2.59
C LYS A 78 2.77 -27.87 -2.08
N LEU A 79 3.04 -26.92 -2.96
CA LEU A 79 3.75 -25.69 -2.67
C LEU A 79 2.78 -24.52 -2.78
N LEU A 80 2.96 -23.51 -1.93
CA LEU A 80 2.33 -22.21 -2.11
C LEU A 80 3.37 -21.19 -2.54
N LEU A 81 2.96 -20.34 -3.48
CA LEU A 81 3.70 -19.19 -3.97
C LEU A 81 2.91 -17.94 -3.61
N ILE A 82 3.61 -16.93 -3.10
CA ILE A 82 3.02 -15.64 -2.76
C ILE A 82 3.66 -14.56 -3.62
N ALA A 83 2.84 -13.83 -4.38
CA ALA A 83 3.31 -12.78 -5.28
C ALA A 83 2.37 -11.56 -5.28
N PRO A 84 2.84 -10.37 -5.66
CA PRO A 84 1.98 -9.23 -5.91
C PRO A 84 0.96 -9.56 -7.01
N ALA A 85 -0.31 -9.20 -6.79
CA ALA A 85 -1.36 -9.40 -7.79
C ALA A 85 -1.45 -8.24 -8.80
N THR A 86 -0.90 -7.08 -8.46
CA THR A 86 -0.99 -5.83 -9.21
C THR A 86 0.37 -5.15 -9.30
N ALA A 87 0.61 -4.37 -10.36
CA ALA A 87 1.82 -3.55 -10.49
C ALA A 87 1.92 -2.48 -9.38
N ALA A 88 0.78 -2.00 -8.89
CA ALA A 88 0.70 -1.09 -7.75
C ALA A 88 1.03 -1.75 -6.40
N CYS A 89 1.17 -3.08 -6.36
CA CYS A 89 1.46 -3.88 -5.17
C CYS A 89 0.48 -3.65 -4.01
N ASP A 90 -0.78 -3.35 -4.32
CA ASP A 90 -1.86 -3.13 -3.36
C ASP A 90 -2.66 -4.40 -3.04
N ALA A 91 -2.40 -5.49 -3.76
CA ALA A 91 -2.96 -6.81 -3.51
C ALA A 91 -1.89 -7.91 -3.62
N THR A 92 -2.12 -9.01 -2.90
CA THR A 92 -1.25 -10.20 -2.89
C THR A 92 -2.02 -11.42 -3.37
N ALA A 93 -1.50 -12.12 -4.37
CA ALA A 93 -2.04 -13.38 -4.84
C ALA A 93 -1.31 -14.57 -4.17
N VAL A 94 -2.09 -15.58 -3.79
CA VAL A 94 -1.60 -16.85 -3.26
C VAL A 94 -1.92 -17.94 -4.27
N TYR A 95 -0.88 -18.60 -4.79
CA TYR A 95 -1.00 -19.67 -5.78
C TYR A 95 -0.59 -21.00 -5.19
N SER A 96 -1.20 -22.10 -5.66
CA SER A 96 -0.76 -23.45 -5.35
C SER A 96 -0.13 -24.16 -6.55
N CYS A 97 0.89 -24.96 -6.27
CA CYS A 97 1.64 -25.76 -7.23
C CYS A 97 1.73 -27.21 -6.76
N SER A 98 1.59 -28.16 -7.67
CA SER A 98 1.81 -29.60 -7.46
C SER A 98 2.85 -30.08 -8.47
N PRO A 99 4.15 -30.16 -8.10
CA PRO A 99 5.22 -30.52 -9.02
C PRO A 99 5.07 -31.95 -9.60
N PRO A 100 5.41 -32.16 -10.89
CA PRO A 100 5.74 -31.14 -11.89
C PRO A 100 4.48 -30.33 -12.30
N CYS A 101 4.62 -29.02 -12.52
CA CYS A 101 3.53 -28.09 -12.86
C CYS A 101 3.53 -27.68 -14.36
N PRO A 102 3.19 -28.56 -15.32
CA PRO A 102 3.20 -28.22 -16.75
C PRO A 102 2.09 -27.24 -17.18
N GLY A 103 1.12 -26.93 -16.30
CA GLY A 103 -0.02 -26.04 -16.58
C GLY A 103 -0.02 -24.70 -15.85
N GLY A 104 1.11 -24.29 -15.28
CA GLY A 104 1.21 -23.05 -14.48
C GLY A 104 0.69 -23.17 -13.04
N ALA A 105 0.83 -22.09 -12.26
CA ALA A 105 0.39 -22.05 -10.86
C ALA A 105 -1.12 -21.76 -10.75
N ASN A 106 -1.82 -22.46 -9.84
CA ASN A 106 -3.25 -22.29 -9.65
C ASN A 106 -3.55 -21.19 -8.63
N LEU A 107 -4.22 -20.11 -9.04
CA LEU A 107 -4.65 -19.05 -8.12
C LEU A 107 -5.64 -19.61 -7.06
N MET A 108 -5.27 -19.52 -5.78
CA MET A 108 -6.11 -19.93 -4.66
C MET A 108 -6.98 -18.78 -4.17
N LEU A 109 -6.36 -17.64 -3.85
CA LEU A 109 -7.05 -16.42 -3.44
C LEU A 109 -6.21 -15.17 -3.73
N THR A 110 -6.88 -14.01 -3.77
CA THR A 110 -6.26 -12.69 -3.78
C THR A 110 -6.61 -11.98 -2.48
N LEU A 111 -5.61 -11.38 -1.85
CA LEU A 111 -5.71 -10.61 -0.63
C LEU A 111 -5.57 -9.13 -0.99
N ASP A 112 -6.72 -8.45 -1.05
CA ASP A 112 -6.78 -7.00 -1.20
C ASP A 112 -6.21 -6.34 0.07
N ASP A 113 -5.51 -5.21 -0.08
CA ASP A 113 -4.83 -4.46 1.00
C ASP A 113 -3.60 -5.14 1.65
N LEU A 114 -3.19 -6.33 1.20
CA LEU A 114 -1.91 -6.94 1.56
C LEU A 114 -0.88 -6.61 0.47
N ARG A 115 0.19 -5.91 0.82
CA ARG A 115 1.18 -5.47 -0.15
C ARG A 115 2.18 -6.55 -0.47
N GLY A 116 2.05 -7.15 -1.65
CA GLY A 116 2.80 -8.34 -2.07
C GLY A 116 4.31 -8.22 -1.88
N ASP A 117 4.88 -7.05 -2.20
CA ASP A 117 6.32 -6.79 -2.09
C ASP A 117 6.85 -6.71 -0.66
N PHE A 118 5.96 -6.54 0.31
CA PHE A 118 6.28 -6.37 1.72
C PHE A 118 5.78 -7.53 2.58
N VAL A 119 5.29 -8.62 1.94
CA VAL A 119 4.94 -9.84 2.66
C VAL A 119 6.23 -10.49 3.17
N GLY A 120 6.38 -10.50 4.49
CA GLY A 120 7.48 -11.17 5.18
C GLY A 120 7.46 -12.68 5.00
N GLY A 121 8.57 -13.33 5.37
CA GLY A 121 8.81 -14.77 5.25
C GLY A 121 7.66 -15.57 5.82
N VAL A 122 7.20 -16.54 5.03
CA VAL A 122 6.03 -17.35 5.34
C VAL A 122 6.31 -18.17 6.60
N ALA A 123 5.70 -17.74 7.70
CA ALA A 123 6.04 -18.16 9.04
C ALA A 123 5.03 -19.18 9.56
N ALA A 124 5.50 -20.38 9.90
CA ALA A 124 4.76 -21.37 10.66
C ALA A 124 3.44 -21.83 10.01
N GLN A 125 3.54 -22.89 9.21
CA GLN A 125 2.38 -23.73 8.98
C GLN A 125 1.98 -24.37 10.31
N CYS A 126 0.74 -24.14 10.71
CA CYS A 126 0.17 -24.82 11.85
C CYS A 126 -1.13 -25.48 11.40
N ARG A 127 -1.08 -26.80 11.19
CA ARG A 127 -2.26 -27.61 10.79
C ARG A 127 -3.02 -27.04 9.58
N GLY A 128 -2.29 -26.50 8.60
CA GLY A 128 -2.81 -25.94 7.34
C GLY A 128 -3.20 -24.45 7.39
N LEU A 129 -2.99 -23.78 8.52
CA LEU A 129 -3.04 -22.32 8.61
C LEU A 129 -1.66 -21.71 8.38
N ILE A 130 -1.64 -20.52 7.78
CA ILE A 130 -0.43 -19.78 7.43
C ILE A 130 -0.52 -18.37 8.01
N LEU A 131 0.57 -17.89 8.60
CA LEU A 131 0.70 -16.51 9.05
C LEU A 131 1.46 -15.68 8.00
N LEU A 132 0.82 -14.63 7.49
CA LEU A 132 1.43 -13.63 6.61
C LEU A 132 1.63 -12.33 7.36
N HIS A 133 2.72 -11.62 7.07
CA HIS A 133 3.05 -10.34 7.70
C HIS A 133 3.16 -9.22 6.65
N ASP A 134 2.37 -8.16 6.80
CA ASP A 134 2.51 -6.92 6.04
C ASP A 134 3.47 -5.98 6.77
N ALA A 135 4.68 -5.81 6.25
CA ALA A 135 5.70 -4.97 6.87
C ALA A 135 5.39 -3.45 6.81
N VAL A 136 4.49 -2.99 5.93
CA VAL A 136 4.18 -1.54 5.81
C VAL A 136 2.97 -1.14 6.65
N ALA A 137 1.97 -2.00 6.76
CA ALA A 137 0.80 -1.79 7.63
C ALA A 137 0.96 -2.37 9.06
N PRO A 138 2.21 -2.65 9.51
CA PRO A 138 2.60 -3.70 10.46
C PRO A 138 1.45 -4.58 10.97
N ALA A 139 0.93 -5.43 10.08
CA ALA A 139 -0.25 -6.24 10.34
C ALA A 139 -0.01 -7.72 9.99
N TYR A 140 -0.68 -8.60 10.73
CA TYR A 140 -0.61 -10.04 10.51
C TYR A 140 -1.93 -10.56 9.95
N TYR A 141 -1.85 -11.54 9.05
CA TYR A 141 -3.00 -12.19 8.44
C TYR A 141 -2.90 -13.69 8.67
N VAL A 142 -3.97 -14.30 9.15
CA VAL A 142 -4.08 -15.76 9.22
C VAL A 142 -4.88 -16.24 8.03
N VAL A 143 -4.30 -17.15 7.25
CA VAL A 143 -4.84 -17.60 5.96
C VAL A 143 -4.96 -19.12 5.96
N ASN A 144 -6.11 -19.61 5.49
CA ASN A 144 -6.26 -20.97 4.99
C ASN A 144 -6.47 -20.90 3.47
N ALA A 145 -5.42 -21.20 2.72
CA ALA A 145 -5.45 -21.12 1.26
C ALA A 145 -6.43 -22.13 0.62
N ALA A 146 -6.63 -23.30 1.26
CA ALA A 146 -7.55 -24.32 0.75
C ALA A 146 -9.00 -23.88 0.85
N THR A 147 -9.39 -23.26 1.97
CA THR A 147 -10.75 -22.76 2.21
C THR A 147 -10.99 -21.34 1.72
N ARG A 148 -9.92 -20.66 1.27
CA ARG A 148 -9.91 -19.24 0.89
C ARG A 148 -10.31 -18.30 2.02
N ALA A 149 -10.27 -18.78 3.26
CA ALA A 149 -10.60 -18.00 4.42
C ALA A 149 -9.38 -17.20 4.89
N VAL A 150 -9.59 -15.93 5.21
CA VAL A 150 -8.57 -15.03 5.73
C VAL A 150 -9.15 -14.19 6.85
N THR A 151 -8.33 -13.92 7.86
CA THR A 151 -8.63 -12.94 8.90
C THR A 151 -7.42 -12.07 9.15
N ARG A 152 -7.66 -10.75 9.16
CA ARG A 152 -6.65 -9.75 9.51
C ARG A 152 -6.65 -9.54 11.02
N LEU A 153 -5.49 -9.74 11.65
CA LEU A 153 -5.34 -9.49 13.08
C LEU A 153 -5.26 -7.98 13.36
N PRO A 154 -5.70 -7.52 14.55
CA PRO A 154 -5.63 -6.10 14.90
C PRO A 154 -4.20 -5.56 14.73
N PRO A 155 -4.01 -4.46 13.96
CA PRO A 155 -2.69 -3.90 13.72
C PRO A 155 -2.13 -3.30 15.01
N CYS A 156 -0.80 -3.30 15.14
CA CYS A 156 -0.16 -2.61 16.25
C CYS A 156 0.08 -1.13 15.91
N GLN A 157 0.27 -0.27 16.93
CA GLN A 157 0.51 1.17 16.73
C GLN A 157 1.78 1.41 15.90
N LYS A 158 1.87 2.57 15.22
CA LYS A 158 2.93 2.89 14.25
C LYS A 158 4.34 2.77 14.86
N GLU A 159 5.29 2.28 14.06
CA GLU A 159 6.74 2.21 14.30
C GLU A 159 7.22 1.08 15.25
N LEU A 160 6.93 -0.18 14.94
CA LEU A 160 7.34 -1.33 15.75
C LEU A 160 8.13 -2.35 14.93
N TYR A 161 9.28 -2.80 15.45
CA TYR A 161 9.87 -4.07 15.02
C TYR A 161 9.14 -5.19 15.75
N SER A 162 8.60 -6.15 15.00
CA SER A 162 7.93 -7.32 15.57
C SER A 162 8.27 -8.59 14.82
N SER A 163 8.22 -9.71 15.53
CA SER A 163 8.32 -11.05 14.96
C SER A 163 7.22 -11.91 15.59
N ALA A 164 6.49 -12.67 14.78
CA ALA A 164 5.36 -13.47 15.25
C ALA A 164 5.37 -14.87 14.67
N GLY A 165 4.81 -15.82 15.43
CA GLY A 165 4.63 -17.20 15.05
C GLY A 165 3.22 -17.70 15.36
N LEU A 166 2.77 -18.68 14.59
CA LEU A 166 1.48 -19.34 14.73
C LEU A 166 1.66 -20.73 15.36
N GLY A 167 0.86 -21.04 16.38
CA GLY A 167 0.87 -22.32 17.09
C GLY A 167 -0.53 -22.84 17.40
N PHE A 168 -0.64 -24.14 17.67
CA PHE A 168 -1.88 -24.79 18.10
C PHE A 168 -1.69 -25.36 19.50
N ASP A 169 -2.50 -24.88 20.44
CA ASP A 169 -2.57 -25.39 21.80
C ASP A 169 -3.44 -26.65 21.79
N ALA A 170 -2.79 -27.83 21.85
CA ALA A 170 -3.49 -29.10 21.79
C ALA A 170 -4.41 -29.36 23.00
N ARG A 171 -4.11 -28.75 24.16
CA ARG A 171 -4.89 -28.90 25.40
C ARG A 171 -6.16 -28.06 25.34
N ALA A 172 -6.05 -26.81 24.94
CA ALA A 172 -7.20 -25.90 24.77
C ALA A 172 -7.95 -26.14 23.46
N LYS A 173 -7.34 -26.83 22.49
CA LYS A 173 -7.79 -26.96 21.08
C LYS A 173 -7.93 -25.61 20.37
N GLU A 174 -7.04 -24.67 20.67
CA GLU A 174 -7.10 -23.29 20.16
C GLU A 174 -5.85 -22.94 19.34
N TYR A 175 -6.03 -22.13 18.29
CA TYR A 175 -4.92 -21.53 17.57
C TYR A 175 -4.50 -20.21 18.23
N LYS A 176 -3.21 -20.04 18.45
CA LYS A 176 -2.62 -18.86 19.06
C LYS A 176 -1.56 -18.27 18.14
N VAL A 177 -1.59 -16.95 17.97
CA VAL A 177 -0.52 -16.18 17.35
C VAL A 177 0.20 -15.46 18.46
N MET A 178 1.51 -15.71 18.59
CA MET A 178 2.35 -15.02 19.56
C MET A 178 3.25 -14.05 18.81
N ARG A 179 3.40 -12.82 19.32
CA ARG A 179 4.34 -11.84 18.78
C ARG A 179 5.26 -11.26 19.85
N LEU A 180 6.54 -11.13 19.51
CA LEU A 180 7.53 -10.32 20.21
C LEU A 180 7.55 -8.94 19.57
N LEU A 181 7.49 -7.89 20.38
CA LEU A 181 7.50 -6.51 19.89
C LEU A 181 8.26 -5.57 20.82
N ARG A 182 8.96 -4.60 20.23
CA ARG A 182 9.63 -3.50 20.95
C ARG A 182 9.01 -2.16 20.57
N LYS A 183 8.59 -1.38 21.55
CA LYS A 183 7.98 -0.04 21.35
C LYS A 183 9.07 1.04 21.26
N PRO A 184 8.93 2.09 20.43
CA PRO A 184 9.97 3.12 20.28
C PRO A 184 10.37 3.81 21.59
N LYS A 185 9.39 3.98 22.49
CA LYS A 185 9.56 4.66 23.78
C LYS A 185 9.82 3.70 24.95
N ASP A 186 9.89 2.40 24.68
CA ASP A 186 10.06 1.36 25.70
C ASP A 186 11.35 0.58 25.41
N PRO A 187 12.34 0.59 26.32
CA PRO A 187 13.54 -0.20 26.13
C PRO A 187 13.24 -1.71 26.15
N ASP A 188 12.14 -2.14 26.78
CA ASP A 188 11.84 -3.56 26.97
C ASP A 188 11.04 -4.18 25.81
N VAL A 189 11.36 -5.46 25.55
CA VAL A 189 10.57 -6.29 24.64
C VAL A 189 9.34 -6.79 25.37
N SER A 190 8.19 -6.67 24.72
CA SER A 190 6.92 -7.22 25.19
C SER A 190 6.49 -8.41 24.35
N CYS A 191 5.74 -9.32 24.98
CA CYS A 191 5.14 -10.49 24.35
C CYS A 191 3.62 -10.38 24.42
N GLU A 192 2.97 -10.53 23.27
CA GLU A 192 1.53 -10.53 23.17
C GLU A 192 1.03 -11.79 22.46
N VAL A 193 -0.12 -12.28 22.89
CA VAL A 193 -0.79 -13.46 22.36
C VAL A 193 -2.16 -13.06 21.85
N TYR A 194 -2.52 -13.56 20.67
CA TYR A 194 -3.85 -13.49 20.10
C TYR A 194 -4.40 -14.90 19.92
N THR A 195 -5.61 -15.15 20.44
CA THR A 195 -6.26 -16.46 20.35
C THR A 195 -7.37 -16.40 19.31
N LEU A 196 -7.27 -17.19 18.24
CA LEU A 196 -8.25 -17.17 17.15
C LEU A 196 -9.61 -17.70 17.63
N GLY A 197 -10.65 -16.86 17.60
CA GLY A 197 -11.98 -17.23 18.08
C GLY A 197 -12.07 -17.43 19.59
N GLY A 198 -11.06 -16.99 20.36
CA GLY A 198 -10.98 -17.23 21.79
C GLY A 198 -12.02 -16.44 22.60
N LYS A 199 -12.24 -16.88 23.84
CA LYS A 199 -13.23 -16.30 24.78
C LYS A 199 -12.99 -14.82 25.12
N TYR A 200 -11.78 -14.30 24.85
CA TYR A 200 -11.36 -12.94 25.17
C TYR A 200 -11.62 -11.92 24.04
N GLY A 201 -12.28 -12.33 22.95
CA GLY A 201 -12.62 -11.47 21.81
C GLY A 201 -11.41 -11.11 20.92
N ASP A 202 -11.60 -10.14 20.02
CA ASP A 202 -10.60 -9.79 18.99
C ASP A 202 -9.50 -8.85 19.48
N THR A 203 -8.80 -9.21 20.55
CA THR A 203 -7.74 -8.35 21.11
C THR A 203 -6.45 -9.11 21.37
N TRP A 204 -5.34 -8.41 21.19
CA TRP A 204 -4.05 -8.86 21.69
C TRP A 204 -4.04 -8.71 23.21
N ARG A 205 -3.63 -9.77 23.90
CA ARG A 205 -3.39 -9.72 25.35
C ARG A 205 -1.92 -9.95 25.66
N PRO A 206 -1.41 -9.47 26.80
CA PRO A 206 -0.10 -9.89 27.29
C PRO A 206 -0.03 -11.41 27.40
N ALA A 207 1.13 -11.98 27.08
CA ALA A 207 1.43 -13.39 27.38
C ALA A 207 1.37 -13.64 28.90
N ALA A 208 0.88 -14.80 29.31
CA ALA A 208 0.84 -15.17 30.73
C ALA A 208 2.26 -15.22 31.33
N GLY A 209 3.22 -15.80 30.61
CA GLY A 209 4.64 -15.69 30.91
C GLY A 209 5.19 -14.32 30.49
N ARG A 210 5.67 -13.54 31.45
CA ARG A 210 6.48 -12.35 31.15
C ARG A 210 7.83 -12.78 30.61
N ILE A 211 8.36 -12.03 29.64
CA ILE A 211 9.77 -12.14 29.27
C ILE A 211 10.56 -11.72 30.52
N PRO A 212 11.39 -12.59 31.11
CA PRO A 212 12.21 -12.17 32.24
C PRO A 212 13.16 -11.07 31.77
N SER A 213 13.40 -10.04 32.58
CA SER A 213 14.15 -8.84 32.18
C SER A 213 15.54 -9.14 31.61
N SER A 214 16.18 -10.20 32.11
CA SER A 214 17.45 -10.73 31.60
C SER A 214 17.41 -11.14 30.12
N PHE A 215 16.23 -11.46 29.57
CA PHE A 215 16.04 -11.89 28.19
C PHE A 215 15.57 -10.78 27.25
N SER A 216 15.29 -9.57 27.76
CA SER A 216 14.77 -8.45 26.95
C SER A 216 15.72 -8.11 25.78
N SER A 217 17.03 -8.00 26.06
CA SER A 217 18.06 -7.76 25.05
C SER A 217 18.15 -8.90 24.02
N THR A 218 18.08 -10.15 24.48
CA THR A 218 18.17 -11.33 23.62
C THR A 218 16.94 -11.47 22.72
N ALA A 219 15.74 -11.22 23.26
CA ALA A 219 14.49 -11.19 22.50
C ALA A 219 14.52 -10.07 21.45
N TYR A 220 15.13 -8.92 21.76
CA TYR A 220 15.31 -7.86 20.78
C TYR A 220 16.23 -8.29 19.64
N ARG A 221 17.34 -8.97 19.94
CA ARG A 221 18.22 -9.54 18.90
C ARG A 221 17.51 -10.58 18.04
N ALA A 222 16.63 -11.40 18.62
CA ALA A 222 15.80 -12.34 17.87
C ALA A 222 14.82 -11.62 16.92
N ILE A 223 14.18 -10.52 17.36
CA ILE A 223 13.33 -9.68 16.50
C ILE A 223 14.15 -9.12 15.33
N LEU A 224 15.32 -8.55 15.61
CA LEU A 224 16.20 -7.99 14.58
C LEU A 224 16.68 -9.06 13.59
N CYS A 225 17.04 -10.25 14.08
CA CYS A 225 17.45 -11.38 13.25
C CYS A 225 16.32 -11.81 12.31
N ALA A 226 15.12 -12.01 12.86
CA ALA A 226 13.94 -12.37 12.08
C ALA A 226 13.60 -11.33 11.01
N PHE A 227 13.70 -10.04 11.35
CA PHE A 227 13.42 -8.94 10.43
C PHE A 227 14.49 -8.80 9.33
N THR A 228 15.76 -8.78 9.71
CA THR A 228 16.90 -8.51 8.79
C THR A 228 17.08 -9.64 7.79
N TRP A 229 16.97 -10.89 8.26
CA TRP A 229 17.24 -12.08 7.46
C TRP A 229 15.97 -12.78 6.97
N ASN A 230 14.80 -12.19 7.25
CA ASN A 230 13.51 -12.76 6.92
C ASN A 230 13.34 -14.19 7.46
N LEU A 231 13.73 -14.41 8.73
CA LEU A 231 13.73 -15.70 9.41
C LEU A 231 12.59 -15.78 10.42
N PRO A 232 11.41 -16.23 10.00
CA PRO A 232 10.29 -16.37 10.92
C PRO A 232 10.55 -17.47 11.97
N PRO A 233 9.86 -17.42 13.12
CA PRO A 233 9.95 -18.49 14.09
C PRO A 233 9.39 -19.80 13.57
N VAL A 234 9.99 -20.89 14.02
CA VAL A 234 9.60 -22.26 13.66
C VAL A 234 8.82 -22.91 14.80
N LEU A 235 7.68 -23.51 14.48
CA LEU A 235 6.91 -24.33 15.41
C LEU A 235 7.43 -25.77 15.37
N ALA A 236 7.94 -26.26 16.49
CA ALA A 236 8.35 -27.66 16.67
C ALA A 236 8.06 -28.08 18.10
N ASN A 237 7.71 -29.34 18.34
CA ASN A 237 7.43 -29.86 19.70
C ASN A 237 6.50 -28.97 20.56
N GLY A 238 5.47 -28.37 19.95
CA GLY A 238 4.52 -27.48 20.64
C GLY A 238 5.05 -26.10 21.05
N SER A 239 6.29 -25.77 20.68
CA SER A 239 6.94 -24.50 21.01
C SER A 239 7.37 -23.73 19.75
N LEU A 240 7.34 -22.40 19.82
CA LEU A 240 7.88 -21.51 18.80
C LEU A 240 9.35 -21.22 19.10
N HIS A 241 10.20 -21.22 18.07
CA HIS A 241 11.66 -21.09 18.19
C HIS A 241 12.17 -19.92 17.35
N TRP A 242 12.90 -19.00 17.98
CA TRP A 242 13.57 -17.88 17.32
C TRP A 242 15.08 -18.03 17.39
N LEU A 243 15.74 -17.90 16.24
CA LEU A 243 17.20 -17.85 16.17
C LEU A 243 17.71 -16.45 16.56
N ILE A 244 18.73 -16.41 17.41
CA ILE A 244 19.44 -15.21 17.79
C ILE A 244 20.66 -15.09 16.86
N GLY A 245 20.66 -14.10 15.96
CA GLY A 245 21.76 -13.89 15.03
C GLY A 245 22.99 -13.25 15.70
N GLY A 246 24.19 -13.70 15.34
CA GLY A 246 25.47 -13.07 15.70
C GLY A 246 25.66 -11.75 14.95
N GLY A 247 25.61 -10.62 15.66
CA GLY A 247 25.99 -9.32 15.09
C GLY A 247 27.47 -9.04 15.33
N SER A 248 28.08 -8.20 14.51
CA SER A 248 29.52 -7.82 14.52
C SER A 248 30.02 -7.09 15.79
N CYS A 249 29.24 -7.07 16.87
CA CYS A 249 29.60 -6.43 18.13
C CYS A 249 29.17 -7.29 19.33
N SER A 250 30.02 -8.22 19.75
CA SER A 250 30.46 -8.44 21.15
C SER A 250 31.12 -9.80 21.33
N VAL A 251 32.14 -9.84 22.17
CA VAL A 251 33.08 -10.94 22.45
C VAL A 251 32.45 -12.05 23.32
N ILE A 252 31.16 -12.33 23.16
CA ILE A 252 30.45 -13.34 23.98
C ILE A 252 29.62 -14.23 23.06
N ASP A 253 30.22 -15.36 22.66
CA ASP A 253 29.50 -16.54 22.17
C ASP A 253 28.61 -17.06 23.29
N LEU A 254 27.38 -16.56 23.38
CA LEU A 254 26.38 -17.12 24.28
C LEU A 254 26.05 -18.54 23.80
N ALA A 255 26.30 -19.52 24.65
CA ALA A 255 25.99 -20.94 24.42
C ALA A 255 24.50 -21.25 24.13
N ALA A 256 23.59 -20.27 24.28
CA ALA A 256 22.17 -20.37 23.96
C ALA A 256 21.79 -19.36 22.86
N SER A 257 21.63 -19.86 21.63
CA SER A 257 21.28 -19.04 20.45
C SER A 257 19.83 -19.21 19.98
N ILE A 258 18.97 -19.92 20.71
CA ILE A 258 17.56 -20.13 20.33
C ILE A 258 16.63 -19.81 21.51
N ILE A 259 15.74 -18.82 21.34
CA ILE A 259 14.64 -18.54 22.30
C ILE A 259 13.46 -19.43 21.96
N THR A 260 12.86 -20.05 22.97
CA THR A 260 11.66 -20.87 22.82
C THR A 260 10.47 -20.27 23.57
N TYR A 261 9.27 -20.51 23.04
CA TYR A 261 8.02 -20.17 23.70
C TYR A 261 7.02 -21.32 23.59
N SER A 262 6.61 -21.86 24.72
CA SER A 262 5.58 -22.91 24.76
C SER A 262 4.21 -22.32 24.46
N VAL A 263 3.51 -22.85 23.45
CA VAL A 263 2.19 -22.35 23.06
C VAL A 263 1.10 -22.73 24.08
N THR A 264 1.25 -23.90 24.69
CA THR A 264 0.31 -24.42 25.69
C THR A 264 0.56 -23.83 27.07
N GLU A 265 1.82 -23.81 27.53
CA GLU A 265 2.16 -23.29 28.86
C GLU A 265 2.34 -21.76 28.88
N GLU A 266 2.47 -21.12 27.72
CA GLU A 266 2.71 -19.68 27.56
C GLU A 266 3.97 -19.18 28.30
N THR A 267 4.97 -20.05 28.41
CA THR A 267 6.25 -19.80 29.09
C THR A 267 7.41 -19.68 28.10
N PHE A 268 8.40 -18.88 28.49
CA PHE A 268 9.66 -18.73 27.76
C PHE A 268 10.69 -19.77 28.22
N GLY A 269 11.53 -20.19 27.30
CA GLY A 269 12.70 -21.03 27.54
C GLY A 269 13.79 -20.76 26.52
N TRP A 270 14.81 -21.62 26.48
CA TRP A 270 15.83 -21.61 25.45
C TRP A 270 16.31 -23.03 25.16
N VAL A 271 16.90 -23.19 23.99
CA VAL A 271 17.61 -24.40 23.57
C VAL A 271 19.02 -23.98 23.17
N GLN A 272 20.02 -24.72 23.64
CA GLN A 272 21.41 -24.45 23.20
C GLN A 272 21.52 -24.76 21.71
N SER A 273 22.25 -23.95 20.95
CA SER A 273 22.52 -24.28 19.55
C SER A 273 23.49 -25.46 19.46
N PRO A 274 23.55 -26.17 18.32
CA PRO A 274 24.64 -27.12 18.07
C PRO A 274 26.01 -26.47 18.27
N PRO A 275 27.08 -27.24 18.51
CA PRO A 275 28.44 -26.75 18.71
C PRO A 275 29.06 -26.24 17.39
N CYS A 276 28.40 -25.29 16.74
CA CYS A 276 28.76 -24.71 15.45
C CYS A 276 28.27 -23.26 15.37
N GLY A 277 28.92 -22.43 14.54
CA GLY A 277 28.55 -21.02 14.39
C GLY A 277 27.15 -20.84 13.80
N THR A 278 26.42 -19.83 14.27
CA THR A 278 25.04 -19.53 13.84
C THR A 278 24.96 -18.54 12.67
N SER A 279 26.10 -18.07 12.15
CA SER A 279 26.15 -17.21 10.96
C SER A 279 25.62 -17.98 9.75
N GLY A 280 24.71 -17.36 8.99
CA GLY A 280 24.06 -18.00 7.83
C GLY A 280 23.10 -19.15 8.15
N ALA A 281 22.80 -19.40 9.43
CA ALA A 281 21.93 -20.50 9.84
C ALA A 281 20.44 -20.12 9.81
N HIS A 282 19.57 -21.11 9.62
CA HIS A 282 18.13 -20.98 9.79
C HIS A 282 17.54 -22.21 10.48
N LEU A 283 16.36 -22.04 11.09
CA LEU A 283 15.62 -23.14 11.70
C LEU A 283 14.60 -23.69 10.71
N VAL A 284 14.30 -24.98 10.83
CA VAL A 284 13.25 -25.68 10.07
C VAL A 284 12.70 -26.84 10.89
N GLU A 285 11.43 -27.18 10.70
CA GLU A 285 10.83 -28.38 11.28
C GLU A 285 10.97 -29.52 10.26
N LEU A 286 11.59 -30.63 10.69
CA LEU A 286 11.71 -31.85 9.91
C LEU A 286 11.27 -33.02 10.80
N ASP A 287 10.24 -33.74 10.37
CA ASP A 287 9.77 -34.97 11.00
C ASP A 287 9.35 -34.82 12.47
N GLY A 288 8.72 -33.70 12.79
CA GLY A 288 8.31 -33.31 14.13
C GLY A 288 9.46 -32.76 15.00
N CYS A 289 10.69 -32.78 14.49
CA CYS A 289 11.88 -32.35 15.22
C CYS A 289 12.34 -30.96 14.78
N LEU A 290 12.84 -30.19 15.73
CA LEU A 290 13.54 -28.94 15.44
C LEU A 290 14.88 -29.26 14.79
N CYS A 291 15.13 -28.68 13.63
CA CYS A 291 16.40 -28.77 12.92
C CYS A 291 16.99 -27.38 12.69
N MET A 292 18.32 -27.31 12.67
CA MET A 292 19.09 -26.14 12.30
C MET A 292 19.86 -26.43 11.03
N VAL A 293 19.68 -25.58 10.03
CA VAL A 293 20.39 -25.67 8.75
C VAL A 293 21.46 -24.62 8.73
N ARG A 294 22.69 -25.03 8.47
CA ARG A 294 23.86 -24.16 8.35
C ARG A 294 24.32 -24.14 6.90
N ASP A 295 24.47 -22.93 6.37
CA ASP A 295 24.99 -22.70 5.03
C ASP A 295 26.49 -22.41 5.10
N LEU A 296 27.32 -23.29 4.54
CA LEU A 296 28.78 -23.18 4.60
C LEU A 296 29.37 -22.43 3.41
N ARG A 297 28.55 -22.05 2.42
CA ARG A 297 29.00 -21.39 1.18
C ARG A 297 29.61 -20.01 1.42
N HIS A 298 29.22 -19.32 2.49
CA HIS A 298 29.66 -17.96 2.80
C HIS A 298 30.07 -17.84 4.28
N GLY A 299 31.38 -17.72 4.55
CA GLY A 299 31.90 -17.34 5.88
C GLY A 299 32.46 -18.46 6.78
N SER A 300 32.68 -19.68 6.27
CA SER A 300 33.46 -20.71 6.98
C SER A 300 34.96 -20.62 6.62
N PRO A 301 35.90 -20.83 7.55
CA PRO A 301 37.34 -20.98 7.23
C PRO A 301 37.61 -22.11 6.21
N ASP A 302 36.73 -23.11 6.17
CA ASP A 302 36.88 -24.30 5.33
C ASP A 302 36.23 -24.14 3.93
N CYS A 303 35.53 -23.03 3.66
CA CYS A 303 34.88 -22.70 2.37
C CYS A 303 34.27 -23.90 1.62
N SER A 304 33.54 -24.79 2.29
CA SER A 304 32.86 -25.91 1.63
C SER A 304 31.57 -25.42 0.96
N SER A 305 31.36 -25.78 -0.30
CA SER A 305 30.08 -25.54 -0.99
C SER A 305 29.03 -26.54 -0.51
N ALA A 306 28.62 -26.48 0.76
CA ALA A 306 27.75 -27.48 1.39
C ALA A 306 26.71 -26.88 2.34
N LEU A 307 25.66 -27.65 2.63
CA LEU A 307 24.68 -27.38 3.68
C LEU A 307 24.73 -28.50 4.72
N GLU A 308 24.70 -28.12 5.99
CA GLU A 308 24.57 -29.06 7.11
C GLU A 308 23.21 -28.94 7.76
N ILE A 309 22.57 -30.07 8.04
CA ILE A 309 21.31 -30.14 8.78
C ILE A 309 21.57 -30.84 10.09
N TRP A 310 21.45 -30.10 11.18
CA TRP A 310 21.58 -30.57 12.55
C TRP A 310 20.20 -30.81 13.13
N LYS A 311 19.98 -31.99 13.71
CA LYS A 311 18.70 -32.40 14.31
C LYS A 311 18.82 -32.41 15.82
N LEU A 312 17.83 -31.82 16.49
CA LEU A 312 17.70 -31.87 17.95
C LEU A 312 17.14 -33.24 18.34
N GLN A 313 17.98 -34.08 18.95
CA GLN A 313 17.63 -35.45 19.34
C GLN A 313 16.85 -35.49 20.64
N ASP A 314 17.32 -34.74 21.64
CA ASP A 314 16.64 -34.60 22.92
C ASP A 314 16.46 -33.11 23.24
N TYR A 315 15.18 -32.74 23.37
CA TYR A 315 14.74 -31.40 23.64
C TYR A 315 15.17 -30.91 25.03
N ASN A 316 15.22 -31.79 26.03
CA ASN A 316 15.50 -31.42 27.41
C ASN A 316 17.00 -31.23 27.66
N SER A 317 17.83 -32.09 27.08
CA SER A 317 19.29 -32.02 27.20
C SER A 317 19.97 -31.15 26.15
N SER A 318 19.21 -30.59 25.19
CA SER A 318 19.73 -29.80 24.05
C SER A 318 20.80 -30.55 23.25
N VAL A 319 20.67 -31.87 23.10
CA VAL A 319 21.64 -32.69 22.36
C VAL A 319 21.33 -32.65 20.87
N TRP A 320 22.29 -32.13 20.11
CA TRP A 320 22.23 -32.05 18.65
C TRP A 320 23.14 -33.09 18.00
N SER A 321 22.70 -33.65 16.88
CA SER A 321 23.52 -34.49 16.02
C SER A 321 23.42 -34.03 14.58
N LEU A 322 24.52 -34.09 13.83
CA LEU A 322 24.48 -33.89 12.39
C LEU A 322 23.65 -35.02 11.75
N ASP A 323 22.56 -34.65 11.10
CA ASP A 323 21.61 -35.59 10.47
C ASP A 323 21.93 -35.76 8.98
N THR A 324 22.11 -34.66 8.26
CA THR A 324 22.35 -34.67 6.82
C THR A 324 23.42 -33.65 6.43
N HIS A 325 24.39 -34.07 5.61
CA HIS A 325 25.36 -33.20 4.94
C HIS A 325 25.10 -33.21 3.43
N ILE A 326 24.77 -32.06 2.85
CA ILE A 326 24.44 -31.89 1.43
C ILE A 326 25.61 -31.18 0.76
N ASP A 327 26.35 -31.91 -0.07
CA ASP A 327 27.41 -31.33 -0.90
C ASP A 327 26.81 -30.70 -2.16
N LEU A 328 26.99 -29.39 -2.31
CA LEU A 328 26.51 -28.60 -3.44
C LEU A 328 27.59 -28.40 -4.53
N SER A 329 28.85 -28.77 -4.27
CA SER A 329 29.97 -28.57 -5.22
C SER A 329 29.73 -29.26 -6.56
N HIS A 330 29.13 -30.46 -6.53
CA HIS A 330 28.76 -31.24 -7.72
C HIS A 330 27.63 -30.61 -8.56
N TYR A 331 27.01 -29.54 -8.07
CA TYR A 331 25.85 -28.89 -8.69
C TYR A 331 26.13 -27.45 -9.12
N ALA A 332 27.41 -27.07 -9.31
CA ALA A 332 27.80 -25.75 -9.83
C ALA A 332 27.06 -25.38 -11.13
N GLY A 333 26.86 -26.33 -12.06
CA GLY A 333 26.10 -26.12 -13.30
C GLY A 333 24.58 -25.89 -13.13
N ARG A 334 24.05 -25.98 -11.89
CA ARG A 334 22.65 -25.64 -11.54
C ARG A 334 22.56 -24.30 -10.81
N ASN A 335 23.63 -23.50 -10.81
CA ASN A 335 23.78 -22.22 -10.12
C ASN A 335 23.53 -22.26 -8.61
N LEU A 336 23.51 -23.44 -7.95
CA LEU A 336 23.26 -23.57 -6.50
C LEU A 336 24.40 -22.99 -5.65
N VAL A 337 25.62 -22.99 -6.17
CA VAL A 337 26.78 -22.40 -5.48
C VAL A 337 26.68 -20.88 -5.46
N ASP A 338 26.23 -20.28 -6.56
CA ASP A 338 26.18 -18.81 -6.76
C ASP A 338 24.86 -18.17 -6.27
N GLN A 339 23.89 -18.95 -5.77
CA GLN A 339 22.63 -18.40 -5.26
C GLN A 339 22.84 -17.55 -4.00
N GLN A 340 22.21 -16.38 -3.98
CA GLN A 340 22.28 -15.44 -2.85
C GLN A 340 21.69 -16.00 -1.55
N VAL A 341 20.63 -16.82 -1.64
CA VAL A 341 20.02 -17.50 -0.47
C VAL A 341 19.51 -18.88 -0.85
N ILE A 342 19.79 -19.89 -0.01
CA ILE A 342 19.13 -21.20 -0.03
C ILE A 342 18.43 -21.44 1.31
N ARG A 343 17.16 -21.86 1.27
CA ARG A 343 16.41 -22.30 2.47
C ARG A 343 15.84 -23.69 2.31
N VAL A 344 15.97 -24.48 3.37
CA VAL A 344 15.25 -25.75 3.50
C VAL A 344 13.84 -25.43 3.98
N LEU A 345 12.83 -25.91 3.24
CA LEU A 345 11.42 -25.67 3.52
C LEU A 345 10.77 -26.78 4.37
N GLY A 346 11.32 -27.99 4.31
CA GLY A 346 10.81 -29.17 5.01
C GLY A 346 11.19 -30.47 4.30
N ALA A 347 10.60 -31.60 4.71
CA ALA A 347 10.80 -32.91 4.09
C ALA A 347 9.46 -33.54 3.66
N VAL A 348 9.50 -34.35 2.60
CA VAL A 348 8.32 -34.99 2.00
C VAL A 348 8.62 -36.46 1.75
N GLY A 349 7.78 -37.37 2.26
CA GLY A 349 7.89 -38.80 2.00
C GLY A 349 7.33 -39.18 0.63
N ASP A 350 8.00 -40.07 -0.10
CA ASP A 350 7.54 -40.49 -1.44
C ASP A 350 6.68 -41.76 -1.45
N GLY A 351 6.30 -42.29 -0.28
CA GLY A 351 5.45 -43.49 -0.13
C GLY A 351 6.06 -44.79 -0.68
N ARG A 352 7.25 -44.74 -1.32
CA ARG A 352 7.98 -45.88 -1.89
C ARG A 352 9.33 -46.10 -1.22
N SER A 353 9.95 -45.03 -0.72
CA SER A 353 11.22 -45.00 0.00
C SER A 353 11.02 -44.88 1.51
N VAL A 354 11.86 -45.57 2.27
CA VAL A 354 11.97 -45.41 3.73
C VAL A 354 12.48 -44.01 4.10
N THR A 355 13.14 -43.32 3.17
CA THR A 355 13.71 -41.97 3.38
C THR A 355 12.90 -40.88 2.68
N LYS A 356 12.73 -39.76 3.39
CA LYS A 356 12.05 -38.55 2.90
C LYS A 356 13.00 -37.70 2.06
N LYS A 357 12.44 -36.96 1.09
CA LYS A 357 13.17 -36.00 0.27
C LYS A 357 13.11 -34.62 0.92
N ILE A 358 14.26 -33.97 1.06
CA ILE A 358 14.38 -32.62 1.60
C ILE A 358 14.05 -31.61 0.50
N ILE A 359 13.16 -30.66 0.78
CA ILE A 359 12.76 -29.62 -0.16
C ILE A 359 13.53 -28.34 0.15
N MET A 360 14.20 -27.80 -0.86
CA MET A 360 15.00 -26.58 -0.77
C MET A 360 14.49 -25.57 -1.79
N ALA A 361 14.42 -24.31 -1.39
CA ALA A 361 14.13 -23.19 -2.27
C ALA A 361 15.33 -22.25 -2.35
N THR A 362 15.53 -21.66 -3.53
CA THR A 362 16.60 -20.71 -3.79
C THR A 362 16.02 -19.36 -4.20
N SER A 363 16.72 -18.28 -3.85
CA SER A 363 16.39 -16.94 -4.37
C SER A 363 17.54 -16.34 -5.17
N GLY A 364 17.23 -15.83 -6.37
CA GLY A 364 18.19 -15.28 -7.34
C GLY A 364 17.50 -14.75 -8.60
N HIS A 365 18.11 -14.91 -9.78
CA HIS A 365 17.50 -14.51 -11.07
C HIS A 365 16.28 -15.35 -11.48
N THR A 366 16.22 -16.60 -11.03
CA THR A 366 15.09 -17.51 -11.22
C THR A 366 14.87 -18.25 -9.91
N ASP A 367 13.83 -17.90 -9.14
CA ASP A 367 13.47 -18.68 -7.96
C ASP A 367 13.16 -20.12 -8.37
N THR A 368 13.87 -21.07 -7.76
CA THR A 368 13.73 -22.48 -8.05
C THR A 368 13.56 -23.29 -6.77
N VAL A 369 12.81 -24.39 -6.88
CA VAL A 369 12.61 -25.35 -5.81
C VAL A 369 13.21 -26.68 -6.24
N HIS A 370 14.00 -27.26 -5.35
CA HIS A 370 14.70 -28.51 -5.54
C HIS A 370 14.29 -29.54 -4.48
N SER A 371 14.25 -30.81 -4.87
CA SER A 371 14.18 -31.94 -3.96
C SER A 371 15.55 -32.62 -3.89
N TYR A 372 16.06 -32.81 -2.68
CA TYR A 372 17.25 -33.60 -2.39
C TYR A 372 16.84 -34.94 -1.79
N ASP A 373 17.36 -36.03 -2.35
CA ASP A 373 17.21 -37.37 -1.80
C ASP A 373 18.47 -37.77 -1.03
N ALA A 374 18.31 -37.98 0.27
CA ALA A 374 19.42 -38.31 1.16
C ALA A 374 20.08 -39.67 0.86
N LEU A 375 19.36 -40.63 0.25
CA LEU A 375 19.93 -41.94 -0.11
C LEU A 375 20.76 -41.86 -1.38
N SER A 376 20.17 -41.31 -2.44
CA SER A 376 20.85 -41.20 -3.75
C SER A 376 21.81 -40.01 -3.82
N LYS A 377 21.79 -39.13 -2.81
CA LYS A 377 22.53 -37.85 -2.77
C LYS A 377 22.27 -36.97 -4.01
N ASN A 378 21.12 -37.13 -4.65
CA ASN A 378 20.76 -36.46 -5.89
C ASN A 378 19.86 -35.25 -5.62
N VAL A 379 20.19 -34.11 -6.25
CA VAL A 379 19.35 -32.90 -6.28
C VAL A 379 18.60 -32.81 -7.60
N LYS A 380 17.26 -32.82 -7.54
CA LYS A 380 16.37 -32.63 -8.69
C LYS A 380 15.59 -31.32 -8.56
N THR A 381 15.63 -30.46 -9.58
CA THR A 381 14.72 -29.30 -9.68
C THR A 381 13.30 -29.79 -9.92
N ILE A 382 12.36 -29.36 -9.07
CA ILE A 382 10.94 -29.76 -9.13
C ILE A 382 10.04 -28.61 -9.57
N LEU A 383 10.46 -27.35 -9.38
CA LEU A 383 9.71 -26.17 -9.79
C LEU A 383 10.68 -25.03 -10.14
N SER A 384 10.40 -24.31 -11.22
CA SER A 384 10.98 -23.00 -11.52
C SER A 384 9.84 -21.98 -11.53
N VAL A 385 9.99 -20.86 -10.83
CA VAL A 385 8.95 -19.81 -10.79
C VAL A 385 8.74 -19.20 -12.17
N ALA A 386 9.78 -19.11 -12.99
CA ALA A 386 9.66 -18.65 -14.38
C ALA A 386 8.65 -19.49 -15.18
N ASP A 387 8.60 -20.80 -14.93
CA ASP A 387 7.70 -21.74 -15.64
C ASP A 387 6.25 -21.62 -15.16
N THR A 388 5.99 -20.89 -14.07
CA THR A 388 4.65 -20.74 -13.50
C THR A 388 3.85 -19.57 -14.08
N GLY A 389 4.50 -18.67 -14.83
CA GLY A 389 3.90 -17.43 -15.33
C GLY A 389 3.68 -16.36 -14.24
N VAL A 390 4.22 -16.56 -13.04
CA VAL A 390 4.13 -15.63 -11.91
C VAL A 390 5.39 -14.77 -11.87
N SER A 391 5.26 -13.47 -12.15
CA SER A 391 6.37 -12.50 -12.04
C SER A 391 6.28 -11.73 -10.72
N TYR A 392 7.42 -11.49 -10.06
CA TYR A 392 7.54 -10.48 -9.00
C TYR A 392 8.83 -9.68 -9.21
N THR A 393 8.86 -8.42 -8.77
CA THR A 393 10.03 -7.53 -8.92
C THR A 393 11.12 -7.96 -7.93
N SER A 394 12.34 -8.19 -8.44
CA SER A 394 13.46 -8.86 -7.74
C SER A 394 14.15 -8.04 -6.64
N GLY A 395 13.46 -7.07 -6.03
CA GLY A 395 14.10 -6.10 -5.14
C GLY A 395 14.46 -6.61 -3.74
N ARG A 396 13.97 -7.77 -3.29
CA ARG A 396 14.25 -8.29 -1.93
C ARG A 396 14.42 -9.81 -1.92
N THR A 397 15.50 -10.27 -1.28
CA THR A 397 16.02 -11.65 -1.14
C THR A 397 15.14 -12.63 -0.34
N ALA A 398 13.83 -12.41 -0.30
CA ALA A 398 12.90 -13.18 0.53
C ALA A 398 12.25 -14.32 -0.27
N ILE A 399 12.57 -15.57 0.08
CA ILE A 399 11.86 -16.75 -0.46
C ILE A 399 10.38 -16.70 -0.04
N ARG A 400 9.47 -16.60 -1.02
CA ARG A 400 8.00 -16.54 -0.84
C ARG A 400 7.30 -17.87 -1.13
N ILE A 401 8.05 -18.96 -0.98
CA ILE A 401 7.61 -20.32 -1.26
C ILE A 401 7.56 -21.08 0.06
N CYS A 402 6.48 -21.81 0.31
CA CYS A 402 6.40 -22.74 1.44
C CYS A 402 5.72 -24.05 1.04
N LEU A 403 5.93 -25.08 1.86
CA LEU A 403 5.11 -26.30 1.78
C LEU A 403 3.65 -25.97 2.11
N PHE A 404 2.74 -26.82 1.70
CA PHE A 404 1.32 -26.58 1.92
C PHE A 404 0.56 -27.88 2.14
N ARG A 405 -0.28 -27.85 3.18
CA ARG A 405 -1.24 -28.90 3.47
C ARG A 405 -2.66 -28.36 3.34
N GLU A 406 -3.48 -29.03 2.55
CA GLU A 406 -4.91 -28.72 2.45
C GLU A 406 -5.62 -29.26 3.69
N THR A 407 -6.17 -28.36 4.51
CA THR A 407 -6.97 -28.74 5.67
C THR A 407 -8.25 -27.91 5.75
N LEU A 408 -9.22 -28.41 6.52
CA LEU A 408 -10.44 -27.69 6.88
C LEU A 408 -10.26 -26.84 8.15
N ALA A 409 -9.03 -26.51 8.54
CA ALA A 409 -8.77 -25.70 9.73
C ALA A 409 -9.54 -24.37 9.67
N PRO A 410 -10.34 -24.04 10.69
CA PRO A 410 -11.16 -22.83 10.67
C PRO A 410 -10.29 -21.59 10.83
N VAL A 411 -10.53 -20.60 9.98
CA VAL A 411 -10.03 -19.24 10.18
C VAL A 411 -11.18 -18.44 10.78
N HIS A 412 -11.05 -18.10 12.06
CA HIS A 412 -12.06 -17.36 12.80
C HIS A 412 -12.09 -15.92 12.34
N LYS A 413 -13.23 -15.47 11.81
CA LYS A 413 -13.47 -14.07 11.50
C LYS A 413 -13.55 -13.25 12.78
N THR A 414 -13.02 -12.04 12.75
CA THR A 414 -13.23 -11.10 13.86
C THR A 414 -14.71 -10.77 14.01
N HIS A 415 -15.18 -10.44 15.21
CA HIS A 415 -16.52 -9.88 15.45
C HIS A 415 -16.83 -8.70 14.54
N GLU A 416 -15.83 -7.88 14.20
CA GLU A 416 -15.99 -6.80 13.21
C GLU A 416 -16.26 -7.35 11.80
N GLU A 417 -15.45 -8.29 11.31
CA GLU A 417 -15.68 -8.94 10.01
C GLU A 417 -17.04 -9.66 9.96
N ILE A 418 -17.43 -10.33 11.05
CA ILE A 418 -18.74 -10.98 11.18
C ILE A 418 -19.85 -9.93 11.08
N SER A 419 -19.75 -8.83 11.84
CA SER A 419 -20.71 -7.73 11.81
C SER A 419 -20.86 -7.14 10.39
N PHE A 420 -19.74 -6.88 9.72
CA PHE A 420 -19.70 -6.34 8.36
C PHE A 420 -20.16 -7.33 7.28
N SER A 421 -20.11 -8.64 7.55
CA SER A 421 -20.53 -9.68 6.60
C SER A 421 -22.04 -9.98 6.63
N SER A 422 -22.78 -9.43 7.60
CA SER A 422 -24.22 -9.64 7.70
C SER A 422 -24.97 -9.09 6.48
N PRO A 423 -26.12 -9.68 6.08
CA PRO A 423 -26.93 -9.17 4.96
C PRO A 423 -27.30 -7.69 5.12
N LEU A 424 -27.61 -7.27 6.36
CA LEU A 424 -27.94 -5.88 6.68
C LEU A 424 -26.73 -4.94 6.52
N ALA A 425 -25.53 -5.37 6.94
CA ALA A 425 -24.32 -4.56 6.76
C ALA A 425 -23.95 -4.42 5.29
N LYS A 426 -24.13 -5.47 4.48
CA LYS A 426 -23.96 -5.41 3.02
C LYS A 426 -24.95 -4.43 2.37
N ALA A 427 -26.23 -4.48 2.75
CA ALA A 427 -27.23 -3.53 2.26
C ALA A 427 -26.90 -2.09 2.70
N THR A 428 -26.46 -1.91 3.96
CA THR A 428 -26.01 -0.60 4.47
C THR A 428 -24.81 -0.07 3.68
N LYS A 429 -23.83 -0.93 3.34
CA LYS A 429 -22.70 -0.58 2.47
C LYS A 429 -23.20 0.03 1.17
N GLU A 430 -24.06 -0.70 0.48
CA GLU A 430 -24.62 -0.31 -0.82
C GLU A 430 -25.39 1.01 -0.77
N ILE A 431 -26.19 1.21 0.29
CA ILE A 431 -26.89 2.47 0.50
C ILE A 431 -25.89 3.61 0.68
N LEU A 432 -24.91 3.44 1.57
CA LEU A 432 -23.94 4.47 1.88
C LEU A 432 -23.07 4.84 0.67
N LEU A 433 -22.68 3.89 -0.18
CA LEU A 433 -21.89 4.16 -1.39
C LEU A 433 -22.56 5.15 -2.35
N ARG A 434 -23.91 5.17 -2.37
CA ARG A 434 -24.68 6.06 -3.25
C ARG A 434 -24.86 7.47 -2.70
N LEU A 435 -24.61 7.68 -1.40
CA LEU A 435 -24.87 8.96 -0.74
C LEU A 435 -23.70 9.95 -0.89
N PRO A 436 -23.97 11.26 -0.81
CA PRO A 436 -22.91 12.27 -0.82
C PRO A 436 -22.00 12.18 0.41
N ALA A 437 -20.70 12.43 0.22
CA ALA A 437 -19.71 12.29 1.28
C ALA A 437 -20.05 13.10 2.54
N ARG A 438 -20.60 14.31 2.35
CA ARG A 438 -21.03 15.20 3.44
C ARG A 438 -22.12 14.57 4.31
N SER A 439 -23.07 13.85 3.71
CA SER A 439 -24.15 13.15 4.43
C SER A 439 -23.60 11.97 5.20
N ILE A 440 -22.69 11.21 4.60
CA ILE A 440 -22.05 10.05 5.24
C ILE A 440 -21.30 10.47 6.50
N VAL A 441 -20.54 11.57 6.45
CA VAL A 441 -19.83 12.08 7.63
C VAL A 441 -20.79 12.41 8.79
N GLN A 442 -22.01 12.87 8.50
CA GLN A 442 -23.02 13.10 9.54
C GLN A 442 -23.50 11.80 10.17
N PHE A 443 -23.61 10.71 9.39
CA PHE A 443 -24.00 9.40 9.90
C PHE A 443 -23.00 8.74 10.84
N LYS A 444 -21.75 9.23 10.89
CA LYS A 444 -20.81 8.87 11.97
C LYS A 444 -21.38 9.14 13.38
N ARG A 445 -22.40 10.01 13.50
CA ARG A 445 -23.07 10.33 14.77
C ARG A 445 -24.24 9.41 15.10
N VAL A 446 -24.70 8.56 14.18
CA VAL A 446 -25.89 7.70 14.36
C VAL A 446 -25.60 6.60 15.39
N SER A 447 -24.50 5.87 15.23
CA SER A 447 -24.08 4.87 16.20
C SER A 447 -22.57 4.58 16.11
N LYS A 448 -22.02 3.94 17.15
CA LYS A 448 -20.61 3.48 17.14
C LYS A 448 -20.34 2.51 15.99
N GLN A 449 -21.32 1.69 15.61
CA GLN A 449 -21.20 0.74 14.50
C GLN A 449 -21.11 1.46 13.16
N TRP A 450 -21.99 2.44 12.88
CA TRP A 450 -21.93 3.25 11.66
C TRP A 450 -20.64 4.05 11.58
N ARG A 451 -20.18 4.62 12.70
CA ARG A 451 -18.90 5.31 12.74
C ARG A 451 -17.73 4.41 12.34
N ARG A 452 -17.63 3.22 12.95
CA ARG A 452 -16.58 2.23 12.60
C ARG A 452 -16.69 1.80 11.15
N PHE A 453 -17.91 1.57 10.66
CA PHE A 453 -18.19 1.23 9.26
C PHE A 453 -17.67 2.29 8.29
N ILE A 454 -17.95 3.56 8.57
CA ILE A 454 -17.57 4.68 7.70
C ILE A 454 -16.08 5.02 7.79
N GLU A 455 -15.47 4.81 8.95
CA GLU A 455 -14.03 5.02 9.18
C GLU A 455 -13.17 3.82 8.74
N ASP A 456 -13.80 2.69 8.36
CA ASP A 456 -13.12 1.52 7.80
C ASP A 456 -12.45 1.87 6.47
N LYS A 457 -11.18 1.46 6.31
CA LYS A 457 -10.37 1.76 5.12
C LYS A 457 -10.96 1.16 3.84
N ARG A 458 -11.48 -0.07 3.90
CA ARG A 458 -12.07 -0.75 2.74
C ARG A 458 -13.35 -0.05 2.30
N PHE A 459 -14.14 0.44 3.26
CA PHE A 459 -15.30 1.26 2.92
C PHE A 459 -14.88 2.58 2.25
N ILE A 460 -13.89 3.30 2.79
CA ILE A 460 -13.39 4.55 2.20
C ILE A 460 -12.87 4.34 0.76
N GLN A 461 -12.09 3.29 0.52
CA GLN A 461 -11.61 2.93 -0.82
C GLN A 461 -12.77 2.54 -1.75
N SER A 462 -13.69 1.68 -1.28
CA SER A 462 -14.90 1.31 -2.05
C SER A 462 -15.72 2.54 -2.42
N TYR A 463 -15.83 3.49 -1.50
CA TYR A 463 -16.54 4.75 -1.71
C TYR A 463 -15.86 5.61 -2.77
N PHE A 464 -14.54 5.81 -2.66
CA PHE A 464 -13.77 6.57 -3.63
C PHE A 464 -13.85 5.94 -5.03
N ALA A 465 -13.67 4.62 -5.14
CA ALA A 465 -13.79 3.89 -6.40
C ALA A 465 -15.20 4.03 -7.00
N HIS A 466 -16.25 3.84 -6.20
CA HIS A 466 -17.64 4.00 -6.63
C HIS A 466 -17.92 5.43 -7.11
N LYS A 467 -17.39 6.45 -6.44
CA LYS A 467 -17.59 7.86 -6.82
C LYS A 467 -16.72 8.31 -8.00
N SER A 468 -15.56 7.71 -8.18
CA SER A 468 -14.68 7.95 -9.34
C SER A 468 -15.32 7.47 -10.65
N MET A 469 -16.15 6.41 -10.60
CA MET A 469 -16.90 5.91 -11.77
C MET A 469 -17.87 6.93 -12.38
N GLU A 470 -18.31 7.95 -11.63
CA GLU A 470 -19.20 9.00 -12.13
C GLU A 470 -18.53 9.87 -13.21
N LYS A 471 -17.19 9.85 -13.33
CA LYS A 471 -16.37 10.57 -14.33
C LYS A 471 -16.87 12.00 -14.62
N ARG A 472 -17.27 12.76 -13.60
CA ARG A 472 -17.76 14.13 -13.77
C ARG A 472 -16.79 15.12 -13.16
N ILE A 473 -16.52 16.21 -13.86
CA ILE A 473 -15.77 17.36 -13.33
C ILE A 473 -16.59 17.99 -12.19
N LYS A 474 -15.98 18.12 -11.01
CA LYS A 474 -16.62 18.72 -9.83
C LYS A 474 -15.79 19.92 -9.37
N ILE A 475 -16.42 21.10 -9.30
CA ILE A 475 -15.79 22.38 -8.95
C ILE A 475 -16.38 22.89 -7.64
N LYS A 476 -15.53 23.43 -6.77
CA LYS A 476 -15.92 24.19 -5.58
C LYS A 476 -15.20 25.52 -5.54
N MET A 477 -15.84 26.51 -4.94
CA MET A 477 -15.20 27.78 -4.61
C MET A 477 -14.56 27.71 -3.24
N VAL A 478 -13.34 28.22 -3.16
CA VAL A 478 -12.57 28.39 -1.93
C VAL A 478 -12.72 29.84 -1.47
N SER A 479 -13.15 30.00 -0.23
CA SER A 479 -13.34 31.29 0.43
C SER A 479 -12.77 31.28 1.85
N LYS A 480 -12.72 32.45 2.49
CA LYS A 480 -12.26 32.59 3.87
C LYS A 480 -13.19 31.87 4.83
N GLY A 481 -12.63 31.05 5.71
CA GLY A 481 -13.40 30.37 6.74
C GLY A 481 -13.79 31.31 7.89
N CYS A 482 -15.09 31.33 8.23
CA CYS A 482 -15.57 32.04 9.41
C CYS A 482 -15.44 31.17 10.67
N GLY A 483 -14.45 31.47 11.53
CA GLY A 483 -14.32 30.93 12.90
C GLY A 483 -12.89 30.53 13.31
N ARG A 484 -12.62 30.45 14.63
CA ARG A 484 -11.28 30.22 15.23
C ARG A 484 -10.51 28.96 14.76
N ARG A 485 -11.11 28.07 13.96
CA ARG A 485 -10.52 26.80 13.48
C ARG A 485 -10.85 26.44 12.03
N LYS A 486 -11.45 27.37 11.27
CA LYS A 486 -11.78 27.16 9.85
C LYS A 486 -10.95 28.16 9.03
N PHE A 487 -9.88 27.68 8.40
CA PHE A 487 -9.04 28.53 7.53
C PHE A 487 -9.75 28.83 6.21
N PHE A 488 -10.37 27.81 5.62
CA PHE A 488 -11.12 27.92 4.37
C PHE A 488 -12.53 27.37 4.50
N HIS A 489 -13.44 27.95 3.71
CA HIS A 489 -14.79 27.45 3.46
C HIS A 489 -14.89 27.01 2.00
N PHE A 490 -15.72 26.00 1.75
CA PHE A 490 -15.88 25.40 0.43
C PHE A 490 -17.35 25.36 0.04
N ALA A 491 -17.65 25.94 -1.11
CA ALA A 491 -19.01 26.06 -1.60
C ALA A 491 -19.16 25.47 -3.01
N PRO A 492 -20.33 24.89 -3.35
CA PRO A 492 -20.64 24.56 -4.73
C PRO A 492 -20.53 25.79 -5.63
N LEU A 493 -20.11 25.59 -6.88
CA LEU A 493 -19.97 26.66 -7.86
C LEU A 493 -21.26 27.47 -7.97
N GLU A 494 -22.44 26.85 -7.96
CA GLU A 494 -23.74 27.53 -8.14
C GLU A 494 -24.05 28.57 -7.05
N LYS A 495 -23.32 28.58 -5.93
CA LYS A 495 -23.50 29.55 -4.85
C LYS A 495 -22.47 30.69 -4.86
N TRP A 496 -21.55 30.70 -5.83
CA TRP A 496 -20.40 31.61 -5.82
C TRP A 496 -20.81 33.08 -5.76
N GLN A 497 -21.83 33.51 -6.52
CA GLN A 497 -22.30 34.91 -6.54
C GLN A 497 -22.79 35.36 -5.15
N SER A 498 -23.54 34.50 -4.45
CA SER A 498 -24.05 34.80 -3.11
C SER A 498 -22.95 34.87 -2.06
N GLU A 499 -21.90 34.05 -2.18
CA GLU A 499 -20.76 34.06 -1.26
C GLU A 499 -19.83 35.23 -1.54
N ALA A 500 -19.58 35.53 -2.82
CA ALA A 500 -18.76 36.65 -3.28
C ALA A 500 -19.34 38.02 -2.90
N ALA A 501 -20.68 38.15 -2.83
CA ALA A 501 -21.32 39.40 -2.42
C ALA A 501 -20.98 39.83 -0.98
N ASN A 502 -20.57 38.90 -0.12
CA ASN A 502 -20.16 39.19 1.25
C ASN A 502 -18.65 39.36 1.34
N LYS A 503 -18.14 40.60 1.36
CA LYS A 503 -16.69 40.89 1.47
C LYS A 503 -15.99 40.20 2.65
N GLY A 504 -16.71 39.82 3.71
CA GLY A 504 -16.15 39.06 4.83
C GLY A 504 -15.72 37.62 4.50
N THR A 505 -16.11 37.09 3.33
CA THR A 505 -15.72 35.76 2.83
C THR A 505 -14.50 35.81 1.90
N TRP A 506 -14.03 37.01 1.55
CA TRP A 506 -12.91 37.17 0.62
C TRP A 506 -11.61 36.70 1.26
N LEU A 507 -10.71 36.18 0.42
CA LEU A 507 -9.44 35.65 0.88
C LEU A 507 -8.51 36.78 1.30
N ASP A 508 -7.86 36.62 2.46
CA ASP A 508 -6.92 37.61 3.00
C ASP A 508 -5.58 37.65 2.24
N SER A 509 -5.29 36.60 1.47
CA SER A 509 -4.07 36.42 0.70
C SER A 509 -4.31 35.52 -0.51
N LYS A 510 -3.38 35.53 -1.47
CA LYS A 510 -3.39 34.63 -2.61
C LYS A 510 -3.34 33.17 -2.16
N VAL A 511 -4.19 32.34 -2.76
CA VAL A 511 -4.27 30.90 -2.50
C VAL A 511 -4.18 30.17 -3.83
N VAL A 512 -3.20 29.26 -3.95
CA VAL A 512 -3.11 28.34 -5.08
C VAL A 512 -3.62 26.98 -4.63
N CYS A 513 -4.49 26.38 -5.43
CA CYS A 513 -5.06 25.07 -5.15
C CYS A 513 -4.46 24.02 -6.09
N SER A 514 -3.98 22.91 -5.54
CA SER A 514 -3.59 21.75 -6.36
C SER A 514 -4.83 21.11 -7.00
N LYS A 515 -4.59 20.35 -8.07
CA LYS A 515 -5.54 19.32 -8.49
C LYS A 515 -5.84 18.35 -7.34
N PRO A 516 -7.04 17.75 -7.30
CA PRO A 516 -7.33 16.71 -6.34
C PRO A 516 -6.45 15.50 -6.61
N CYS A 517 -5.96 14.90 -5.54
CA CYS A 517 -5.21 13.66 -5.57
C CYS A 517 -5.84 12.72 -4.54
N HIS A 518 -6.48 11.64 -5.00
CA HIS A 518 -7.16 10.64 -4.16
C HIS A 518 -8.12 11.25 -3.12
N GLY A 519 -8.87 12.29 -3.53
CA GLY A 519 -9.85 12.95 -2.67
C GLY A 519 -9.33 14.06 -1.77
N LEU A 520 -8.02 14.35 -1.78
CA LEU A 520 -7.44 15.47 -1.05
C LEU A 520 -6.93 16.55 -2.02
N ASN A 521 -6.98 17.80 -1.57
CA ASN A 521 -6.40 18.95 -2.26
C ASN A 521 -5.38 19.62 -1.34
N LEU A 522 -4.35 20.21 -1.94
CA LEU A 522 -3.39 21.06 -1.26
C LEU A 522 -3.74 22.53 -1.55
N LEU A 523 -3.98 23.29 -0.49
CA LEU A 523 -4.17 24.75 -0.55
C LEU A 523 -2.88 25.40 -0.07
N ILE A 524 -2.28 26.21 -0.92
CA ILE A 524 -0.96 26.79 -0.73
C ILE A 524 -1.14 28.30 -0.54
N THR A 525 -0.68 28.82 0.60
CA THR A 525 -0.58 30.26 0.88
C THR A 525 0.89 30.66 0.95
N GLY A 526 1.22 31.96 1.02
CA GLY A 526 2.63 32.38 1.16
C GLY A 526 3.34 31.74 2.36
N GLU A 527 2.61 31.56 3.47
CA GLU A 527 3.17 31.10 4.74
C GLU A 527 3.01 29.59 5.00
N ARG A 528 1.94 28.97 4.49
CA ARG A 528 1.56 27.61 4.91
C ARG A 528 0.99 26.79 3.76
N ASN A 529 1.15 25.47 3.91
CA ASN A 529 0.52 24.49 3.04
C ASN A 529 -0.55 23.75 3.86
N TYR A 530 -1.74 23.62 3.29
CA TYR A 530 -2.88 22.99 3.94
C TYR A 530 -3.39 21.83 3.10
N LEU A 531 -3.34 20.63 3.66
CA LEU A 531 -3.96 19.47 3.05
C LEU A 531 -5.42 19.37 3.51
N TYR A 532 -6.36 19.41 2.58
CA TYR A 532 -7.79 19.46 2.85
C TYR A 532 -8.55 18.33 2.14
N ASN A 533 -9.57 17.79 2.81
CA ASN A 533 -10.67 17.10 2.14
C ASN A 533 -11.88 18.05 2.13
N PRO A 534 -12.25 18.63 0.98
CA PRO A 534 -13.34 19.61 0.89
C PRO A 534 -14.73 18.99 1.07
N CYS A 535 -14.86 17.67 1.09
CA CYS A 535 -16.12 16.96 1.31
C CYS A 535 -16.39 16.67 2.79
N THR A 536 -15.35 16.35 3.55
CA THR A 536 -15.46 15.97 4.97
C THR A 536 -15.09 17.12 5.92
N GLY A 537 -14.41 18.15 5.42
CA GLY A 537 -13.83 19.22 6.24
C GLY A 537 -12.60 18.77 7.02
N TYR A 538 -12.08 17.57 6.74
CA TYR A 538 -10.78 17.14 7.24
C TYR A 538 -9.70 18.09 6.72
N TRP A 539 -8.76 18.42 7.59
CA TRP A 539 -7.58 19.18 7.20
C TRP A 539 -6.40 18.85 8.09
N SER A 540 -5.22 19.01 7.52
CA SER A 540 -3.94 19.07 8.20
C SER A 540 -3.14 20.24 7.66
N THR A 541 -2.31 20.84 8.50
CA THR A 541 -1.38 21.88 8.07
C THR A 541 -0.01 21.49 8.59
N ASN A 542 1.00 21.88 7.84
CA ASN A 542 2.35 21.87 8.33
C ASN A 542 2.95 23.24 8.01
N SER A 543 3.54 23.87 9.03
CA SER A 543 4.30 25.11 8.86
C SER A 543 5.67 24.73 8.32
N PHE A 544 6.04 25.27 7.16
CA PHE A 544 7.39 25.10 6.63
C PHE A 544 8.31 26.16 7.27
N PRO A 545 9.39 25.77 7.96
CA PRO A 545 10.40 26.71 8.44
C PRO A 545 11.25 27.15 7.25
N GLY A 546 11.01 28.33 6.70
CA GLY A 546 11.79 28.81 5.55
C GLY A 546 11.13 29.82 4.64
N SER A 547 9.86 30.18 4.87
CA SER A 547 9.28 31.37 4.22
C SER A 547 9.91 32.63 4.83
N LEU A 548 11.12 32.98 4.39
CA LEU A 548 11.61 34.33 4.61
C LEU A 548 10.59 35.30 3.96
N PRO A 549 10.21 36.39 4.63
CA PRO A 549 9.56 37.50 3.96
C PRO A 549 10.61 38.19 3.07
N CYS A 550 10.97 37.57 1.95
CA CYS A 550 11.73 38.25 0.92
C CYS A 550 10.80 39.29 0.27
N PRO A 551 11.27 40.53 0.04
CA PRO A 551 10.50 41.52 -0.70
C PRO A 551 10.18 40.97 -2.11
N PRO A 552 9.09 41.44 -2.74
CA PRO A 552 8.84 41.14 -4.14
C PRO A 552 10.06 41.63 -4.92
N TRP A 553 10.77 40.66 -5.49
CA TRP A 553 11.90 40.79 -6.41
C TRP A 553 11.90 42.12 -7.17
N GLU A 554 13.03 42.81 -7.14
CA GLU A 554 13.35 43.80 -8.16
C GLU A 554 13.25 43.08 -9.52
N THR A 555 12.17 43.35 -10.24
CA THR A 555 12.10 43.16 -11.69
C THR A 555 13.39 43.71 -12.30
N PRO A 556 14.18 42.93 -13.04
CA PRO A 556 14.99 43.51 -14.09
C PRO A 556 14.07 44.39 -14.92
N THR A 557 14.46 45.63 -15.16
CA THR A 557 13.76 46.65 -15.94
C THR A 557 13.47 46.26 -17.40
N ASP A 558 13.72 45.01 -17.78
CA ASP A 558 13.57 44.48 -19.13
C ASP A 558 12.26 43.68 -19.27
N GLY A 559 11.17 44.43 -19.51
CA GLY A 559 10.08 44.14 -20.45
C GLY A 559 9.22 42.86 -20.37
N TRP A 560 9.75 41.65 -20.17
CA TRP A 560 9.01 40.40 -20.43
C TRP A 560 9.48 39.21 -19.56
N ILE A 561 9.39 39.33 -18.24
CA ILE A 561 9.57 38.22 -17.29
C ILE A 561 8.19 37.84 -16.73
N MET A 562 7.85 36.55 -16.74
CA MET A 562 6.55 36.01 -16.27
C MET A 562 6.16 36.61 -14.91
N GLN A 563 5.21 37.54 -14.95
CA GLN A 563 4.66 38.25 -13.81
C GLN A 563 3.95 37.29 -12.84
N ASP A 564 3.73 37.73 -11.60
CA ASP A 564 2.92 37.02 -10.61
C ASP A 564 1.54 36.66 -11.20
N HIS A 565 1.32 35.39 -11.56
CA HIS A 565 0.08 34.90 -12.19
C HIS A 565 -0.72 34.01 -11.25
N ALA A 566 -2.00 33.73 -11.53
CA ALA A 566 -2.92 33.11 -10.58
C ALA A 566 -2.51 31.72 -10.02
N PHE A 567 -1.57 31.04 -10.67
CA PHE A 567 -1.14 29.69 -10.34
C PHE A 567 0.24 29.61 -9.66
N THR A 568 0.89 30.75 -9.40
CA THR A 568 2.14 30.82 -8.62
C THR A 568 1.90 31.35 -7.22
N ILE A 569 2.83 31.05 -6.31
CA ILE A 569 2.85 31.73 -5.03
C ILE A 569 4.27 31.90 -4.50
N GLY A 570 4.76 33.15 -4.55
CA GLY A 570 6.10 33.49 -4.08
C GLY A 570 7.20 32.72 -4.82
N ASN A 571 8.13 32.17 -4.05
CA ASN A 571 9.32 31.46 -4.52
C ASN A 571 9.20 29.93 -4.43
N LYS A 572 7.98 29.39 -4.36
CA LYS A 572 7.75 27.95 -4.18
C LYS A 572 6.84 27.35 -5.24
N SER A 573 7.14 26.10 -5.61
CA SER A 573 6.25 25.21 -6.35
C SER A 573 5.98 23.97 -5.51
N VAL A 574 4.71 23.59 -5.34
CA VAL A 574 4.34 22.46 -4.48
C VAL A 574 3.42 21.50 -5.23
N GLY A 575 3.84 20.24 -5.32
CA GLY A 575 3.05 19.17 -5.91
C GLY A 575 2.44 18.28 -4.85
N LEU A 576 1.17 17.90 -5.03
CA LEU A 576 0.51 16.86 -4.24
C LEU A 576 0.43 15.60 -5.10
N GLY A 577 0.98 14.50 -4.60
CA GLY A 577 0.84 13.19 -5.21
C GLY A 577 0.47 12.12 -4.20
N PHE A 578 0.35 10.88 -4.68
CA PHE A 578 0.02 9.72 -3.87
C PHE A 578 1.04 8.62 -4.11
N ASN A 579 1.55 8.06 -3.02
CA ASN A 579 2.44 6.92 -3.07
C ASN A 579 1.59 5.64 -3.09
N PRO A 580 1.48 4.92 -4.23
CA PRO A 580 0.65 3.72 -4.31
C PRO A 580 1.20 2.59 -3.42
N ARG A 581 2.53 2.49 -3.28
CA ARG A 581 3.19 1.48 -2.45
C ARG A 581 3.00 1.72 -0.96
N LYS A 582 2.94 2.98 -0.52
CA LYS A 582 2.76 3.38 0.89
C LYS A 582 1.28 3.66 1.23
N GLN A 583 0.41 3.83 0.23
CA GLN A 583 -0.98 4.32 0.32
C GLN A 583 -1.09 5.60 1.16
N GLU A 584 -0.24 6.57 0.83
CA GLU A 584 -0.24 7.86 1.51
C GLU A 584 -0.03 9.00 0.51
N HIS A 585 -0.58 10.17 0.84
CA HIS A 585 -0.35 11.40 0.12
C HIS A 585 1.02 11.95 0.50
N VAL A 586 1.70 12.47 -0.49
CA VAL A 586 3.02 13.08 -0.36
C VAL A 586 2.97 14.42 -1.06
N ALA A 587 3.40 15.47 -0.35
CA ALA A 587 3.59 16.78 -0.93
C ALA A 587 5.08 17.03 -1.15
N VAL A 588 5.48 17.36 -2.37
CA VAL A 588 6.86 17.71 -2.74
C VAL A 588 6.95 19.21 -2.92
N ILE A 589 7.84 19.84 -2.17
CA ILE A 589 7.99 21.29 -2.07
C ILE A 589 9.33 21.67 -2.69
N MET A 590 9.27 22.43 -3.77
CA MET A 590 10.41 23.06 -4.43
C MET A 590 10.47 24.52 -3.97
N LEU A 591 11.56 24.92 -3.34
CA LEU A 591 11.72 26.26 -2.78
C LEU A 591 12.98 26.94 -3.31
N TYR A 592 12.81 28.09 -3.93
CA TYR A 592 13.94 28.92 -4.35
C TYR A 592 14.33 29.89 -3.25
N GLU A 593 15.53 29.72 -2.70
CA GLU A 593 16.11 30.68 -1.76
C GLU A 593 16.74 31.86 -2.49
N PHE A 594 17.19 31.64 -3.72
CA PHE A 594 17.85 32.64 -4.56
C PHE A 594 17.57 32.37 -6.05
N LYS A 595 17.34 33.44 -6.82
CA LYS A 595 17.28 33.45 -8.28
C LYS A 595 17.98 34.70 -8.80
N ASN A 596 18.88 34.55 -9.75
CA ASN A 596 19.45 35.64 -10.52
C ASN A 596 19.30 35.32 -12.01
N PHE A 597 18.37 35.99 -12.69
CA PHE A 597 18.10 35.74 -14.10
C PHE A 597 19.18 36.30 -15.04
N ILE A 598 20.01 37.25 -14.56
CA ILE A 598 21.11 37.83 -15.34
C ILE A 598 22.30 36.87 -15.33
N SER A 599 22.74 36.43 -14.13
CA SER A 599 23.82 35.43 -14.01
C SER A 599 23.35 34.00 -14.28
N ARG A 600 22.03 33.78 -14.31
CA ARG A 600 21.36 32.46 -14.36
C ARG A 600 21.60 31.58 -13.14
N GLU A 601 22.17 32.12 -12.07
CA GLU A 601 22.43 31.39 -10.82
C GLU A 601 21.16 31.25 -9.98
N TYR A 602 21.05 30.15 -9.24
CA TYR A 602 19.93 29.87 -8.37
C TYR A 602 20.33 28.99 -7.18
N ILE A 603 19.53 29.04 -6.12
CA ILE A 603 19.58 28.09 -4.99
C ILE A 603 18.17 27.52 -4.84
N LEU A 604 18.06 26.21 -5.08
CA LEU A 604 16.80 25.46 -5.04
C LEU A 604 16.92 24.32 -4.04
N SER A 605 16.02 24.27 -3.07
CA SER A 605 15.87 23.16 -2.14
C SER A 605 14.59 22.37 -2.42
N CYS A 606 14.66 21.06 -2.20
CA CYS A 606 13.51 20.17 -2.26
C CYS A 606 13.24 19.55 -0.90
N SER A 607 11.98 19.57 -0.49
CA SER A 607 11.51 18.93 0.75
C SER A 607 10.29 18.08 0.50
N VAL A 608 10.28 16.89 1.09
CA VAL A 608 9.18 15.93 0.93
C VAL A 608 8.40 15.85 2.24
N TRP A 609 7.12 16.18 2.18
CA TRP A 609 6.18 16.06 3.28
C TRP A 609 5.27 14.85 3.08
N HIS A 610 5.54 13.77 3.83
CA HIS A 610 4.58 12.69 3.97
C HIS A 610 3.38 13.22 4.77
N CYS A 611 2.19 13.25 4.17
CA CYS A 611 1.02 13.89 4.77
C CYS A 611 0.44 13.16 6.00
N ARG A 612 1.05 12.05 6.42
CA ARG A 612 0.65 11.33 7.63
C ARG A 612 0.91 12.17 8.90
N PRO A 613 0.12 11.98 9.97
CA PRO A 613 0.42 12.63 11.24
C PRO A 613 1.76 12.14 11.81
N GLY A 614 2.59 13.07 12.26
CA GLY A 614 3.85 12.81 12.95
C GLY A 614 5.07 12.59 12.04
N SER A 615 4.94 12.69 10.72
CA SER A 615 6.10 12.72 9.81
C SER A 615 6.68 14.12 9.70
N GLY A 616 8.01 14.23 9.84
CA GLY A 616 8.78 15.42 9.50
C GLY A 616 9.02 15.56 8.00
N TYR A 617 9.79 16.58 7.62
CA TYR A 617 10.30 16.73 6.26
C TYR A 617 11.49 15.81 6.03
N GLN A 618 11.53 15.20 4.85
CA GLN A 618 12.77 14.69 4.30
C GLN A 618 13.41 15.83 3.49
N GLU A 619 14.62 16.20 3.88
CA GLU A 619 15.43 17.25 3.26
C GLU A 619 16.68 16.64 2.62
N GLY A 620 17.43 17.44 1.85
CA GLY A 620 18.68 17.02 1.22
C GLY A 620 18.52 16.36 -0.16
N LEU A 621 17.30 16.34 -0.71
CA LEU A 621 17.09 15.99 -2.11
C LEU A 621 17.38 17.21 -2.99
N VAL A 622 18.11 17.00 -4.08
CA VAL A 622 18.51 18.08 -5.01
C VAL A 622 17.88 17.81 -6.37
N PRO A 623 16.99 18.68 -6.86
CA PRO A 623 16.44 18.57 -8.20
C PRO A 623 17.55 18.67 -9.26
N PRO A 624 17.49 17.88 -10.34
CA PRO A 624 18.54 17.85 -11.37
C PRO A 624 18.58 19.13 -12.22
N LEU A 625 17.46 19.84 -12.34
CA LEU A 625 17.30 21.09 -13.08
C LEU A 625 16.41 22.06 -12.30
N PRO A 626 16.57 23.39 -12.50
CA PRO A 626 15.64 24.36 -11.96
C PRO A 626 14.25 24.14 -12.58
N VAL A 627 13.20 24.21 -11.77
CA VAL A 627 11.81 24.07 -12.20
C VAL A 627 11.11 25.43 -12.30
N ASN A 628 10.20 25.59 -13.26
CA ASN A 628 9.44 26.82 -13.41
C ASN A 628 8.39 26.97 -12.28
N ASN A 629 7.73 28.12 -12.22
CA ASN A 629 6.80 28.43 -11.15
C ASN A 629 5.39 27.82 -11.36
N MET A 630 5.19 27.01 -12.40
CA MET A 630 3.88 26.40 -12.68
C MET A 630 3.61 25.23 -11.74
N PRO A 631 2.32 24.94 -11.45
CA PRO A 631 1.95 23.73 -10.71
C PRO A 631 2.40 22.46 -11.44
N PRO A 632 2.85 21.43 -10.72
CA PRO A 632 3.23 20.17 -11.34
C PRO A 632 2.03 19.32 -11.78
N ALA A 633 2.29 18.43 -12.73
CA ALA A 633 1.38 17.36 -13.09
C ALA A 633 1.66 16.12 -12.22
N TYR A 634 0.62 15.48 -11.69
CA TYR A 634 0.73 14.19 -11.01
C TYR A 634 0.16 13.10 -11.92
N VAL A 635 0.98 12.11 -12.28
CA VAL A 635 0.55 10.96 -13.11
C VAL A 635 1.15 9.68 -12.56
N ALA A 636 0.30 8.71 -12.24
CA ALA A 636 0.67 7.34 -11.87
C ALA A 636 1.76 7.20 -10.78
N GLY A 637 1.79 8.09 -9.78
CA GLY A 637 2.77 8.03 -8.69
C GLY A 637 4.00 8.92 -8.88
N VAL A 638 4.08 9.65 -9.99
CA VAL A 638 5.18 10.54 -10.33
C VAL A 638 4.67 11.98 -10.44
N LEU A 639 5.45 12.93 -9.92
CA LEU A 639 5.21 14.37 -10.10
C LEU A 639 6.14 14.91 -11.18
N TYR A 640 5.62 15.77 -12.04
CA TYR A 640 6.34 16.35 -13.17
C TYR A 640 6.29 17.87 -13.12
N TRP A 641 7.44 18.51 -13.33
CA TRP A 641 7.57 19.95 -13.52
C TRP A 641 8.25 20.21 -14.86
N MET A 642 7.96 21.37 -15.45
CA MET A 642 8.76 21.87 -16.56
C MET A 642 9.99 22.61 -16.01
N SER A 643 11.15 22.45 -16.65
CA SER A 643 12.36 23.18 -16.28
C SER A 643 12.18 24.69 -16.50
N ASP A 644 12.95 25.48 -15.76
CA ASP A 644 13.04 26.94 -15.93
C ASP A 644 14.29 27.28 -16.75
N PRO A 645 14.19 27.50 -18.08
CA PRO A 645 15.35 27.72 -18.93
C PRO A 645 16.05 29.06 -18.64
N LEU A 646 15.41 29.96 -17.88
CA LEU A 646 16.00 31.21 -17.42
C LEU A 646 17.15 30.98 -16.44
N LEU A 647 17.20 29.82 -15.80
CA LEU A 647 18.12 29.50 -14.73
C LEU A 647 18.95 28.27 -15.09
N GLY A 648 20.12 28.17 -14.49
CA GLY A 648 21.01 27.02 -14.65
C GLY A 648 21.77 26.99 -15.97
N PRO A 649 22.47 25.87 -16.23
CA PRO A 649 23.43 25.79 -17.32
C PRO A 649 22.78 25.58 -18.69
N SER A 650 21.54 25.09 -18.74
CA SER A 650 20.83 24.78 -19.98
C SER A 650 19.71 25.79 -20.24
N SER A 651 19.64 26.32 -21.46
CA SER A 651 18.48 27.05 -21.98
C SER A 651 17.41 26.13 -22.55
N GLU A 652 17.63 24.81 -22.48
CA GLU A 652 16.73 23.82 -23.03
C GLU A 652 15.60 23.46 -22.06
N TYR A 653 14.39 23.43 -22.60
CA TYR A 653 13.25 22.89 -21.87
C TYR A 653 13.39 21.38 -21.70
N ALA A 654 13.13 20.92 -20.49
CA ALA A 654 13.11 19.53 -20.12
C ALA A 654 12.06 19.31 -19.03
N ILE A 655 11.64 18.07 -18.84
CA ILE A 655 10.64 17.71 -17.84
C ILE A 655 11.36 17.06 -16.67
N VAL A 656 11.31 17.72 -15.50
CA VAL A 656 11.84 17.16 -14.24
C VAL A 656 10.76 16.27 -13.64
N SER A 657 11.06 14.99 -13.43
CA SER A 657 10.15 14.04 -12.80
C SER A 657 10.65 13.65 -11.41
N PHE A 658 9.72 13.36 -10.49
CA PHE A 658 10.02 12.86 -9.16
C PHE A 658 9.13 11.65 -8.86
N ASP A 659 9.75 10.48 -8.75
CA ASP A 659 9.08 9.25 -8.36
C ASP A 659 8.88 9.22 -6.84
N ILE A 660 7.62 9.30 -6.41
CA ILE A 660 7.24 9.39 -4.99
C ILE A 660 7.51 8.07 -4.24
N ALA A 661 7.56 6.94 -4.95
CA ALA A 661 7.76 5.64 -4.34
C ALA A 661 9.22 5.37 -3.97
N THR A 662 10.14 5.91 -4.77
CA THR A 662 11.59 5.70 -4.67
C THR A 662 12.34 6.94 -4.19
N ASP A 663 11.69 8.10 -4.15
CA ASP A 663 12.30 9.41 -3.84
C ASP A 663 13.44 9.78 -4.80
N VAL A 664 13.29 9.40 -6.08
CA VAL A 664 14.30 9.61 -7.14
C VAL A 664 13.81 10.65 -8.14
N PHE A 665 14.73 11.54 -8.53
CA PHE A 665 14.53 12.46 -9.65
C PHE A 665 15.00 11.86 -10.97
N ASP A 666 14.33 12.22 -12.06
CA ASP A 666 14.77 11.96 -13.42
C ASP A 666 14.47 13.16 -14.33
N VAL A 667 15.04 13.17 -15.52
CA VAL A 667 14.84 14.21 -16.54
C VAL A 667 14.39 13.56 -17.84
N ILE A 668 13.21 13.95 -18.32
CA ILE A 668 12.59 13.43 -19.54
C ILE A 668 12.65 14.52 -20.62
N SER A 669 12.89 14.12 -21.85
CA SER A 669 12.91 15.03 -23.00
C SER A 669 11.50 15.53 -23.36
N CYS A 670 11.42 16.78 -23.81
CA CYS A 670 10.21 17.33 -24.39
C CYS A 670 9.87 16.65 -25.75
N PRO A 671 8.62 16.78 -26.24
CA PRO A 671 8.24 16.29 -27.56
C PRO A 671 9.22 16.72 -28.67
N PRO A 672 9.71 15.81 -29.52
CA PRO A 672 10.76 16.09 -30.50
C PRO A 672 10.34 17.10 -31.58
N ASP A 673 9.04 17.16 -31.88
CA ASP A 673 8.47 18.10 -32.87
C ASP A 673 8.36 19.54 -32.34
N ILE A 674 8.58 19.76 -31.04
CA ILE A 674 8.76 21.10 -30.47
C ILE A 674 10.18 21.54 -30.83
N ASN A 675 10.35 22.04 -32.06
CA ASN A 675 11.61 22.58 -32.59
C ASN A 675 11.94 23.96 -31.99
N VAL A 676 11.78 24.09 -30.68
CA VAL A 676 11.94 25.32 -29.90
C VAL A 676 12.74 25.05 -28.64
N ALA A 677 13.64 24.06 -28.70
CA ALA A 677 14.45 23.61 -27.56
C ALA A 677 15.17 24.78 -26.87
N ASN A 678 15.64 25.79 -27.59
CA ASN A 678 16.33 26.93 -26.98
C ASN A 678 15.38 28.09 -26.69
N TRP A 679 15.03 28.28 -25.42
CA TRP A 679 14.36 29.49 -24.98
C TRP A 679 15.28 30.73 -25.15
N SER A 680 14.69 31.87 -25.51
CA SER A 680 15.36 33.17 -25.55
C SER A 680 14.46 34.25 -24.97
N SER A 681 15.02 35.40 -24.57
CA SER A 681 14.24 36.56 -24.11
C SER A 681 13.30 37.15 -25.17
N GLN A 682 13.41 36.72 -26.43
CA GLN A 682 12.54 37.09 -27.54
C GLN A 682 11.50 36.00 -27.86
N SER A 683 11.52 34.86 -27.15
CA SER A 683 10.58 33.77 -27.37
C SER A 683 9.15 34.22 -27.03
N THR A 684 8.25 34.07 -27.99
CA THR A 684 6.84 34.43 -27.86
C THR A 684 5.97 33.27 -27.42
N TRP A 685 6.55 32.32 -26.69
CA TRP A 685 5.90 31.09 -26.28
C TRP A 685 6.50 30.59 -24.97
N HIS A 686 5.71 29.82 -24.22
CA HIS A 686 6.15 29.21 -22.97
C HIS A 686 5.60 27.79 -22.81
N LEU A 687 6.36 26.94 -22.11
CA LEU A 687 6.04 25.54 -21.88
C LEU A 687 5.72 25.28 -20.41
N PHE A 688 4.74 24.43 -20.17
CA PHE A 688 4.45 23.87 -18.86
C PHE A 688 3.80 22.50 -18.99
N VAL A 689 3.71 21.77 -17.87
CA VAL A 689 3.13 20.43 -17.83
C VAL A 689 1.78 20.45 -17.12
N VAL A 690 0.87 19.60 -17.59
CA VAL A 690 -0.43 19.35 -16.95
C VAL A 690 -0.73 17.86 -17.02
N GLU A 691 -1.61 17.40 -16.13
CA GLU A 691 -2.27 16.11 -16.31
C GLU A 691 -3.59 16.34 -17.04
N LEU A 692 -3.91 15.55 -18.06
CA LEU A 692 -5.25 15.53 -18.66
C LEU A 692 -5.63 14.08 -18.95
N VAL A 693 -6.83 13.69 -18.51
CA VAL A 693 -7.38 12.34 -18.74
C VAL A 693 -6.42 11.23 -18.24
N GLY A 694 -5.73 11.47 -17.13
CA GLY A 694 -4.77 10.54 -16.52
C GLY A 694 -3.45 10.40 -17.28
N LYS A 695 -3.14 11.31 -18.20
CA LYS A 695 -1.92 11.31 -19.03
C LYS A 695 -1.08 12.56 -18.75
N LEU A 696 0.25 12.40 -18.82
CA LEU A 696 1.17 13.53 -18.77
C LEU A 696 1.05 14.30 -20.09
N CYS A 697 0.82 15.61 -20.00
CA CYS A 697 0.73 16.48 -21.15
C CYS A 697 1.70 17.66 -21.02
N VAL A 698 2.25 18.07 -22.15
CA VAL A 698 3.04 19.30 -22.30
C VAL A 698 2.20 20.32 -23.06
N VAL A 699 2.05 21.50 -22.49
CA VAL A 699 1.33 22.62 -23.10
C VAL A 699 2.34 23.62 -23.61
N LEU A 700 2.33 23.84 -24.92
CA LEU A 700 2.99 24.96 -25.56
C LEU A 700 1.96 26.08 -25.73
N ALA A 701 2.17 27.19 -25.02
CA ALA A 701 1.37 28.39 -25.18
C ALA A 701 2.07 29.34 -26.15
N ASP A 702 1.52 29.53 -27.35
CA ASP A 702 2.02 30.47 -28.34
C ASP A 702 1.28 31.81 -28.21
N LEU A 703 1.98 32.85 -27.75
CA LEU A 703 1.40 34.16 -27.47
C LEU A 703 1.07 34.93 -28.76
N MET A 704 1.78 34.67 -29.87
CA MET A 704 1.54 35.34 -31.14
C MET A 704 0.37 34.72 -31.89
N ALA A 705 0.31 33.38 -31.89
CA ALA A 705 -0.84 32.66 -32.42
C ALA A 705 -2.04 32.73 -31.49
N ASN A 706 -1.86 33.06 -30.21
CA ASN A 706 -2.89 32.95 -29.18
C ASN A 706 -3.52 31.53 -29.16
N GLU A 707 -2.65 30.52 -29.22
CA GLU A 707 -3.01 29.11 -29.34
C GLU A 707 -2.30 28.28 -28.27
N LEU A 708 -2.99 27.30 -27.69
CA LEU A 708 -2.37 26.27 -26.86
C LEU A 708 -2.27 24.98 -27.67
N VAL A 709 -1.04 24.50 -27.88
CA VAL A 709 -0.79 23.18 -28.47
C VAL A 709 -0.46 22.21 -27.33
N ILE A 710 -1.31 21.21 -27.15
CA ILE A 710 -1.24 20.26 -26.04
C ILE A 710 -0.78 18.90 -26.56
N TRP A 711 0.41 18.50 -26.16
CA TRP A 711 0.99 17.18 -26.42
C TRP A 711 0.67 16.23 -25.28
N LYS A 712 0.36 14.97 -25.56
CA LYS A 712 0.17 13.90 -24.57
C LYS A 712 1.26 12.84 -24.71
N MET A 713 1.69 12.28 -23.58
CA MET A 713 2.60 11.13 -23.55
C MET A 713 1.80 9.83 -23.48
N GLU A 714 2.06 8.91 -24.41
CA GLU A 714 1.43 7.60 -24.48
C GLU A 714 2.41 6.56 -25.01
N HIS A 715 2.68 5.49 -24.24
CA HIS A 715 3.66 4.44 -24.59
C HIS A 715 5.07 4.98 -24.92
N ASP A 716 5.54 5.97 -24.15
CA ASP A 716 6.82 6.66 -24.33
C ASP A 716 6.96 7.45 -25.65
N GLU A 717 5.84 7.68 -26.34
CA GLU A 717 5.74 8.54 -27.52
C GLU A 717 4.85 9.77 -27.25
N TRP A 718 5.17 10.88 -27.92
CA TRP A 718 4.45 12.14 -27.81
C TRP A 718 3.55 12.35 -29.02
N ASP A 719 2.26 12.57 -28.76
CA ASP A 719 1.27 12.90 -29.79
C ASP A 719 0.58 14.24 -29.47
N ILE A 720 0.19 14.99 -30.49
CA ILE A 720 -0.70 16.15 -30.30
C ILE A 720 -2.09 15.65 -29.89
N ALA A 721 -2.55 16.08 -28.72
CA ALA A 721 -3.87 15.74 -28.21
C ALA A 721 -4.91 16.81 -28.56
N TYR A 722 -4.55 18.08 -28.40
CA TYR A 722 -5.47 19.21 -28.59
C TYR A 722 -4.74 20.44 -29.13
N VAL A 723 -5.47 21.23 -29.93
CA VAL A 723 -5.09 22.59 -30.30
C VAL A 723 -6.24 23.50 -29.89
N VAL A 724 -5.96 24.50 -29.05
CA VAL A 724 -6.96 25.42 -28.50
C VAL A 724 -6.71 26.80 -29.08
N CYS A 725 -7.64 27.29 -29.90
CA CYS A 725 -7.57 28.61 -30.54
C CYS A 725 -8.30 29.64 -29.68
N LEU A 726 -7.58 30.67 -29.20
CA LEU A 726 -8.15 31.67 -28.28
C LEU A 726 -8.35 33.04 -28.95
N LYS A 727 -8.07 33.18 -30.26
CA LYS A 727 -8.21 34.44 -31.01
C LYS A 727 -9.60 35.06 -30.92
N ALA A 728 -10.64 34.23 -30.90
CA ALA A 728 -12.04 34.67 -30.79
C ALA A 728 -12.48 34.96 -29.34
N SER A 729 -11.63 34.70 -28.34
CA SER A 729 -11.95 34.79 -26.92
C SER A 729 -10.97 35.73 -26.19
N PRO A 730 -11.12 37.06 -26.31
CA PRO A 730 -10.16 38.03 -25.77
C PRO A 730 -9.99 37.93 -24.25
N ASP A 731 -11.01 37.47 -23.54
CA ASP A 731 -10.98 37.20 -22.08
C ASP A 731 -10.02 36.06 -21.68
N TYR A 732 -9.52 35.29 -22.65
CA TYR A 732 -8.56 34.20 -22.48
C TYR A 732 -7.28 34.45 -23.31
N SER A 733 -6.90 35.73 -23.50
CA SER A 733 -5.68 36.08 -24.25
C SER A 733 -4.41 35.62 -23.53
N LEU A 734 -3.57 34.84 -24.21
CA LEU A 734 -2.27 34.36 -23.72
C LEU A 734 -1.24 35.48 -23.55
N VAL A 735 -1.46 36.62 -24.18
CA VAL A 735 -0.63 37.83 -23.99
C VAL A 735 -0.95 38.50 -22.65
N ALA A 736 -2.20 38.39 -22.18
CA ALA A 736 -2.66 39.04 -20.97
C ALA A 736 -2.51 38.16 -19.72
N ASP A 737 -2.83 36.87 -19.84
CA ASP A 737 -2.89 35.94 -18.72
C ASP A 737 -2.36 34.55 -19.06
N VAL A 738 -1.98 33.79 -18.03
CA VAL A 738 -1.72 32.36 -18.15
C VAL A 738 -3.05 31.62 -18.22
N VAL A 739 -3.30 30.92 -19.33
CA VAL A 739 -4.48 30.04 -19.49
C VAL A 739 -4.09 28.59 -19.22
N MET A 740 -4.67 28.01 -18.17
CA MET A 740 -4.38 26.65 -17.74
C MET A 740 -5.52 25.67 -18.11
N PRO A 741 -5.26 24.63 -18.91
CA PRO A 741 -6.19 23.54 -19.10
C PRO A 741 -6.22 22.64 -17.85
N LEU A 742 -7.38 22.57 -17.20
CA LEU A 742 -7.56 21.89 -15.91
C LEU A 742 -8.08 20.46 -16.04
N ALA A 743 -8.98 20.21 -16.98
CA ALA A 743 -9.61 18.91 -17.19
C ALA A 743 -10.27 18.84 -18.57
N VAL A 744 -10.53 17.63 -19.05
CA VAL A 744 -11.36 17.38 -20.23
C VAL A 744 -12.65 16.70 -19.76
N ASP A 745 -13.81 17.22 -20.18
CA ASP A 745 -15.09 16.59 -19.88
C ASP A 745 -15.19 15.27 -20.66
N PRO A 746 -15.32 14.12 -19.98
CA PRO A 746 -15.37 12.83 -20.65
C PRO A 746 -16.70 12.56 -21.37
N LYS A 747 -17.72 13.40 -21.19
CA LYS A 747 -19.02 13.25 -21.86
C LYS A 747 -18.99 13.79 -23.29
N ASP A 748 -18.40 14.97 -23.48
CA ASP A 748 -18.44 15.70 -24.76
C ASP A 748 -17.06 16.16 -25.27
N GLY A 749 -15.98 15.95 -24.50
CA GLY A 749 -14.62 16.26 -24.91
C GLY A 749 -14.22 17.73 -24.74
N ARG A 750 -15.08 18.57 -24.16
CA ARG A 750 -14.76 19.99 -23.93
C ARG A 750 -13.66 20.17 -22.89
N ILE A 751 -12.81 21.17 -23.08
CA ILE A 751 -11.64 21.41 -22.23
C ILE A 751 -11.98 22.52 -21.24
N LEU A 752 -11.87 22.24 -19.94
CA LEU A 752 -12.03 23.25 -18.90
C LEU A 752 -10.76 24.11 -18.83
N LEU A 753 -10.88 25.38 -19.19
CA LEU A 753 -9.81 26.38 -19.14
C LEU A 753 -9.99 27.28 -17.92
N SER A 754 -8.87 27.77 -17.37
CA SER A 754 -8.90 28.78 -16.32
C SER A 754 -7.75 29.77 -16.45
N THR A 755 -8.06 31.05 -16.24
CA THR A 755 -7.06 32.13 -16.03
C THR A 755 -6.82 32.41 -14.53
N GLY A 756 -7.50 31.66 -13.66
CA GLY A 756 -7.57 31.90 -12.21
C GLY A 756 -8.56 33.00 -11.80
N ARG A 757 -8.90 33.93 -12.71
CA ARG A 757 -10.02 34.87 -12.55
C ARG A 757 -11.26 34.43 -13.31
N LYS A 758 -11.06 33.81 -14.46
CA LYS A 758 -12.14 33.26 -15.30
C LYS A 758 -12.00 31.75 -15.43
N MET A 759 -13.13 31.08 -15.65
CA MET A 759 -13.18 29.64 -15.89
C MET A 759 -14.31 29.32 -16.87
N GLY A 760 -14.04 28.48 -17.87
CA GLY A 760 -15.01 28.14 -18.91
C GLY A 760 -14.67 26.85 -19.65
N PHE A 761 -15.68 26.27 -20.31
CA PHE A 761 -15.51 25.10 -21.16
C PHE A 761 -15.27 25.53 -22.60
N TYR A 762 -14.08 25.22 -23.11
CA TYR A 762 -13.73 25.36 -24.52
C TYR A 762 -14.25 24.17 -25.32
N ASP A 763 -15.01 24.46 -26.37
CA ASP A 763 -15.45 23.49 -27.36
C ASP A 763 -14.43 23.42 -28.51
N PRO A 764 -13.68 22.32 -28.64
CA PRO A 764 -12.67 22.19 -29.70
C PRO A 764 -13.27 22.08 -31.11
N VAL A 765 -14.57 21.79 -31.25
CA VAL A 765 -15.24 21.68 -32.55
C VAL A 765 -15.70 23.05 -33.04
N ASN A 766 -16.26 23.86 -32.13
CA ASN A 766 -16.83 25.16 -32.46
C ASN A 766 -15.88 26.34 -32.17
N GLU A 767 -14.76 26.09 -31.51
CA GLU A 767 -13.79 27.10 -31.05
C GLU A 767 -14.42 28.21 -30.18
N THR A 768 -15.41 27.84 -29.36
CA THR A 768 -16.10 28.75 -28.45
C THR A 768 -15.89 28.38 -26.99
N ILE A 769 -16.02 29.36 -26.09
CA ILE A 769 -15.91 29.16 -24.64
C ILE A 769 -17.26 29.44 -23.97
N GLU A 770 -17.79 28.45 -23.27
CA GLU A 770 -18.93 28.62 -22.35
C GLU A 770 -18.39 29.01 -20.97
N GLU A 771 -18.59 30.27 -20.56
CA GLU A 771 -18.08 30.79 -19.29
C GLU A 771 -18.92 30.30 -18.09
N LEU A 772 -18.22 29.90 -17.01
CA LEU A 772 -18.81 29.39 -15.77
C LEU A 772 -18.61 30.33 -14.57
N TYR A 773 -17.52 31.09 -14.58
CA TYR A 773 -17.10 31.96 -13.49
C TYR A 773 -16.27 33.11 -14.06
N ASP A 774 -16.61 34.34 -13.64
CA ASP A 774 -15.85 35.55 -13.89
C ASP A 774 -15.69 36.33 -12.57
N ALA A 775 -14.44 36.42 -12.09
CA ALA A 775 -14.12 37.20 -10.90
C ALA A 775 -14.24 38.71 -11.13
N ASP A 776 -14.08 39.19 -12.36
CA ASP A 776 -14.06 40.61 -12.67
C ASP A 776 -15.49 41.21 -12.63
N GLU A 777 -16.53 40.41 -12.90
CA GLU A 777 -17.94 40.80 -12.66
C GLU A 777 -18.18 41.23 -11.20
N ILE A 778 -17.45 40.63 -10.25
CA ILE A 778 -17.57 40.91 -8.80
C ILE A 778 -16.88 42.23 -8.45
N LEU A 779 -15.78 42.56 -9.14
CA LEU A 779 -14.90 43.69 -8.86
C LEU A 779 -15.37 44.99 -9.53
N LEU A 780 -16.33 44.92 -10.48
CA LEU A 780 -16.94 46.10 -11.07
C LEU A 780 -17.65 46.97 -10.01
N PRO A 781 -17.32 48.26 -9.87
CA PRO A 781 -18.05 49.14 -8.97
C PRO A 781 -19.49 49.25 -9.47
N LYS A 782 -20.47 48.87 -8.64
CA LYS A 782 -21.87 49.26 -8.83
C LYS A 782 -21.91 50.79 -8.95
N LYS A 783 -21.99 51.33 -10.18
CA LYS A 783 -22.19 52.76 -10.43
C LYS A 783 -23.49 53.18 -9.76
N MET A 784 -23.40 53.72 -8.54
CA MET A 784 -24.40 54.64 -8.03
C MET A 784 -24.13 56.00 -8.67
N THR A 785 -25.14 56.51 -9.36
CA THR A 785 -25.22 57.90 -9.81
C THR A 785 -25.13 58.83 -8.60
N GLY A 786 -24.08 59.65 -8.51
CA GLY A 786 -24.03 60.74 -7.54
C GLY A 786 -22.62 61.24 -7.20
N ALA A 787 -22.26 62.37 -7.80
CA ALA A 787 -21.27 63.38 -7.41
C ALA A 787 -19.86 62.95 -6.93
N ALA A 788 -18.87 63.46 -7.65
CA ALA A 788 -17.45 63.40 -7.33
C ALA A 788 -17.11 64.08 -5.99
N SER A 789 -16.26 63.44 -5.19
CA SER A 789 -15.30 64.14 -4.35
C SER A 789 -13.98 63.36 -4.30
N SER A 790 -12.91 64.09 -4.56
CA SER A 790 -11.53 63.64 -4.64
C SER A 790 -10.89 63.63 -3.26
N HIS A 791 -10.41 62.48 -2.78
CA HIS A 791 -9.25 62.39 -1.89
C HIS A 791 -8.59 61.00 -2.02
N GLY A 792 -7.25 61.00 -2.06
CA GLY A 792 -6.42 59.83 -2.37
C GLY A 792 -6.66 58.65 -1.44
N ALA A 793 -6.90 57.48 -2.04
CA ALA A 793 -6.98 56.21 -1.35
C ALA A 793 -5.57 55.62 -1.17
N PRO A 794 -5.25 54.98 -0.03
CA PRO A 794 -4.08 54.14 0.09
C PRO A 794 -4.17 52.99 -0.93
N CYS A 795 -3.02 52.53 -1.42
CA CYS A 795 -2.93 51.37 -2.31
C CYS A 795 -3.42 50.11 -1.56
N GLU A 796 -4.73 49.83 -1.58
CA GLU A 796 -5.31 48.60 -1.07
C GLU A 796 -4.84 47.44 -1.95
N LYS A 797 -4.26 46.40 -1.34
CA LYS A 797 -3.93 45.14 -2.05
C LYS A 797 -5.20 44.61 -2.72
N PRO A 798 -5.16 44.18 -3.99
CA PRO A 798 -6.35 43.71 -4.68
C PRO A 798 -6.92 42.49 -3.94
N ALA A 799 -8.12 42.64 -3.41
CA ALA A 799 -8.76 41.56 -2.66
C ALA A 799 -9.26 40.49 -3.64
N ILE A 800 -8.95 39.22 -3.35
CA ILE A 800 -9.33 38.09 -4.21
C ILE A 800 -10.65 37.53 -3.66
N PRO A 801 -11.76 37.62 -4.42
CA PRO A 801 -13.08 37.29 -3.88
C PRO A 801 -13.19 35.80 -3.54
N LEU A 802 -12.83 34.91 -4.48
CA LEU A 802 -12.95 33.46 -4.36
C LEU A 802 -11.92 32.80 -5.31
N VAL A 803 -11.53 31.55 -5.03
CA VAL A 803 -10.68 30.75 -5.94
C VAL A 803 -11.41 29.46 -6.34
N PRO A 804 -11.65 29.18 -7.62
CA PRO A 804 -12.23 27.91 -8.05
C PRO A 804 -11.21 26.77 -7.91
N MET A 805 -11.68 25.60 -7.49
CA MET A 805 -10.84 24.42 -7.27
C MET A 805 -11.58 23.14 -7.70
N LEU A 806 -10.88 22.29 -8.44
CA LEU A 806 -11.34 20.92 -8.73
C LEU A 806 -11.29 20.05 -7.47
N TYR A 807 -12.28 19.17 -7.29
CA TYR A 807 -12.25 18.22 -6.18
C TYR A 807 -12.80 16.85 -6.56
N GLU A 808 -12.41 15.84 -5.79
CA GLU A 808 -12.98 14.49 -5.89
C GLU A 808 -13.84 14.18 -4.67
N GLU A 809 -14.90 13.40 -4.88
CA GLU A 809 -15.77 13.00 -3.80
C GLU A 809 -15.15 11.84 -3.02
N SER A 810 -14.76 12.10 -1.77
CA SER A 810 -13.97 11.18 -0.98
C SER A 810 -14.22 11.32 0.51
N LEU A 811 -14.01 10.21 1.23
CA LEU A 811 -14.05 10.14 2.70
C LEU A 811 -12.65 10.08 3.32
N VAL A 812 -11.60 10.16 2.50
CA VAL A 812 -10.20 10.07 2.94
C VAL A 812 -9.91 11.11 4.02
N SER A 813 -9.27 10.65 5.09
CA SER A 813 -8.79 11.47 6.19
C SER A 813 -7.67 10.73 6.92
N TYR A 814 -6.75 11.45 7.54
CA TYR A 814 -5.79 10.84 8.45
C TYR A 814 -6.28 10.90 9.90
N PRO A 815 -5.96 9.89 10.74
CA PRO A 815 -6.26 9.94 12.16
C PRO A 815 -5.62 11.17 12.78
N ARG A 816 -6.38 12.02 13.47
CA ARG A 816 -5.76 13.08 14.29
C ARG A 816 -5.04 12.41 15.45
N MET A 817 -3.75 12.71 15.66
CA MET A 817 -3.16 12.38 16.95
C MET A 817 -4.01 13.10 17.99
N HIS A 818 -4.60 12.34 18.92
CA HIS A 818 -5.01 12.94 20.16
C HIS A 818 -3.72 13.49 20.76
N GLU A 819 -3.53 14.81 20.72
CA GLU A 819 -2.74 15.45 21.74
C GLU A 819 -3.35 14.96 23.05
N THR A 820 -2.63 14.08 23.73
CA THR A 820 -2.85 13.79 25.13
C THR A 820 -2.81 15.14 25.82
N LYS A 821 -3.99 15.75 26.02
CA LYS A 821 -4.20 16.73 27.04
C LYS A 821 -3.79 16.03 28.33
N TRP A 822 -2.56 16.27 28.74
CA TRP A 822 -2.16 16.09 30.11
C TRP A 822 -3.15 16.92 30.94
N LEU A 823 -4.07 16.22 31.61
CA LEU A 823 -4.76 16.78 32.75
C LEU A 823 -3.68 17.17 33.76
N ARG A 824 -3.42 18.46 33.88
CA ARG A 824 -3.00 19.05 35.16
C ARG A 824 -4.25 19.55 35.84
#